data_AF-A0A7G9L712-F1
#
_entry.id   AF-A0A7G9L712-F1
#
_cell.length_a   1.000
_cell.length_b   1.000
_cell.length_c   1.000
_cell.angle_alpha   90.00
_cell.angle_beta   90.00
_cell.angle_gamma   90.00
#
_symmetry.space_group_name_H-M   'P 1'
#
loop_
_entity.id
_entity.type
_entity.pdbx_description
1 polymer ?
#
loop_
_entity_poly.entity_id
_entity_poly.type
_entity_poly.pdbx_seq_one_letter_code
_entity_poly.pdbx_strand_id
1 'polypeptide(L)'
;MMVKPNSYTKGDADGDGKLNHLDLDADNDGITDIVEAGGTDVDRDGLEDAFVDADNDGFNDVVDGDPTNALATGTDTAGANTSNATIVTGADTDNDGKPNTYPNGDLDTDGNLNHLDIDADNDGIPDNVEGQPSKGYITPSGQGTGITDVNNNGVDDVYEDIPNNLVGLLTENTDITNDAIPDYLDTDSDNDGILDIAENGVPAHNVLSGGDVDGDGLYDIFDENNDSSISGSTVNDNHNPPSVADLGDVDNDFNTIGDFDYRDTGANGTPMITQVYQFGSERWIEITNISTTNSIPANLIKIQLYKDKTGDQLGVLPDVNFIVPAVLDPGESVLFRNSSNVITNFDNSEPARVITNDALTDIGGANDIITLSAITDKGSYNFRYDAVSGFADKTSYVRIDETLVPNKDYTPSEWVVFVNDIVTDPDYLDPYKLLGDGGPERHPHDPLISEIINSNTDANTRLGLHRINVTTRTGNVWNNGFPDRSRHTVVEENYNHIGSRLSARKLVVNNNSKLAVTDELLVVTNDITLTNSNDEIRLVGTSQLIQTHTGTTKVSGSGKLLVDQNSTVPSLYRYNYMSSPVNTIGANTYSLETVLKDGTTPLDATSSIGTIAKDITFVGGYDGATTDPITLAEHWVYSYSPGSNGRSNWAHKYRGLPLDKGDGYIFKGPGRPQNYTFLGTPNDGNFNTVAPVGANESYLIGNPFPSAMSVKKFIEDNINSTNATLYFWQHVSESTVDEGSAGHNFAGYIGGYATRNISMGVTANDPSANAPFEYTVEVEDADEYNVSITQDQALDVANMNTNTSFVKFSNISRGLDTLRVVYKSMVDKNIKIKIDNADKGNFVFQHTDGSYDEGYVIICIEPGSDVTLTSNDTNDFFVDSVIFKDDGKIVCAPSTGGSQYADSYTAPEPYIAIGQGFFVQGDATDGGPIVFNNSQREFKTEGTGSSVFLRGESAKSDETTGFELPIIKLGMNYQDDQGTNLHRQIGASFHSSNSFAFEKGYDSEMYDTNTTDFYWKFPNDELGYVITGVQEISNDLEVPLEVIMNKNGLITITIDEMKYINNQDVFIKDKLTGETQQINDKSAVYQLEKGTYTDRFVLSFVENSTLGVDDNINEELQKTIAVFMDNANKEMVIQNLDNLEITKVQLFNILGQKVAQWKNLESKPENRLETKNLVNQIYIVNVYTNKGKISKKIVIE
;
A
#
# COMPACT_ATOMS: atom_id res chain seq x y z
N MET A 1 12.21 6.22 -92.53
CA MET A 1 12.60 7.04 -91.36
C MET A 1 12.01 8.42 -91.56
N MET A 2 10.72 8.56 -91.21
CA MET A 2 10.17 9.86 -90.86
C MET A 2 10.53 10.06 -89.39
N VAL A 3 11.08 11.22 -89.06
CA VAL A 3 11.37 11.63 -87.69
C VAL A 3 10.00 11.89 -87.07
N LYS A 4 9.62 11.16 -86.01
CA LYS A 4 8.45 11.50 -85.17
C LYS A 4 8.67 12.95 -84.71
N PRO A 5 7.70 13.86 -84.88
CA PRO A 5 7.79 15.18 -84.25
C PRO A 5 7.85 15.00 -82.72
N ASN A 6 8.56 15.89 -82.03
CA ASN A 6 8.70 15.85 -80.57
C ASN A 6 7.52 16.53 -79.84
N SER A 7 6.52 17.01 -80.58
CA SER A 7 5.25 17.52 -80.06
C SER A 7 4.28 17.70 -81.23
N TYR A 8 3.00 17.44 -81.01
CA TYR A 8 1.95 17.77 -81.96
C TYR A 8 1.31 19.10 -81.57
N THR A 9 1.14 20.03 -82.51
CA THR A 9 0.56 21.35 -82.20
C THR A 9 -0.97 21.33 -82.01
N LYS A 10 -1.60 20.15 -81.98
CA LYS A 10 -3.04 19.93 -81.81
C LYS A 10 -3.32 18.43 -81.58
N GLY A 11 -4.08 18.10 -80.53
CA GLY A 11 -4.56 16.74 -80.22
C GLY A 11 -3.56 15.87 -79.44
N ASP A 12 -2.81 16.52 -78.54
CA ASP A 12 -1.73 16.03 -77.67
C ASP A 12 -1.82 16.96 -76.44
N ALA A 13 -2.69 16.62 -75.47
CA ALA A 13 -3.13 17.52 -74.40
C ALA A 13 -2.04 17.67 -73.32
N ASP A 14 -1.49 16.58 -72.82
CA ASP A 14 -0.34 16.57 -71.89
C ASP A 14 1.02 16.88 -72.56
N GLY A 15 1.07 16.89 -73.89
CA GLY A 15 2.22 17.29 -74.68
C GLY A 15 3.37 16.28 -74.69
N ASP A 16 3.17 15.04 -74.25
CA ASP A 16 4.19 13.99 -74.16
C ASP A 16 4.67 13.47 -75.55
N GLY A 17 3.98 13.88 -76.62
CA GLY A 17 4.28 13.51 -78.00
C GLY A 17 3.59 12.23 -78.47
N LYS A 18 2.61 11.75 -77.70
CA LYS A 18 1.54 10.84 -78.11
C LYS A 18 0.36 11.71 -78.56
N LEU A 19 -0.75 11.11 -78.95
CA LEU A 19 -1.92 11.85 -79.44
C LEU A 19 -3.08 11.33 -78.64
N ASN A 20 -3.99 12.17 -78.17
CA ASN A 20 -5.03 11.80 -77.20
C ASN A 20 -5.75 10.48 -77.55
N HIS A 21 -6.15 10.28 -78.81
CA HIS A 21 -6.80 9.02 -79.25
C HIS A 21 -5.92 7.75 -79.30
N LEU A 22 -4.62 7.88 -79.05
CA LEU A 22 -3.66 6.80 -78.85
C LEU A 22 -3.19 6.77 -77.40
N ASP A 23 -3.62 7.75 -76.60
CA ASP A 23 -3.26 7.84 -75.21
C ASP A 23 -4.02 6.86 -74.33
N LEU A 24 -3.47 6.54 -73.15
CA LEU A 24 -4.25 5.86 -72.12
C LEU A 24 -4.73 6.84 -71.04
N ASP A 25 -4.13 8.02 -70.97
CA ASP A 25 -4.36 9.08 -69.99
C ASP A 25 -3.87 10.37 -70.67
N ALA A 26 -4.78 11.09 -71.33
CA ALA A 26 -4.43 12.10 -72.33
C ALA A 26 -4.10 13.48 -71.75
N ASP A 27 -4.54 13.78 -70.53
CA ASP A 27 -4.17 14.95 -69.73
C ASP A 27 -3.14 14.61 -68.64
N ASN A 28 -2.88 13.33 -68.40
CA ASN A 28 -1.83 12.79 -67.54
C ASN A 28 -2.09 13.02 -66.04
N ASP A 29 -3.37 13.06 -65.67
CA ASP A 29 -3.83 13.24 -64.30
C ASP A 29 -3.80 11.93 -63.50
N GLY A 30 -3.45 10.81 -64.14
CA GLY A 30 -3.35 9.48 -63.54
C GLY A 30 -4.64 8.68 -63.58
N ILE A 31 -5.78 9.26 -63.97
CA ILE A 31 -7.03 8.56 -64.27
C ILE A 31 -6.98 8.22 -65.76
N THR A 32 -7.24 6.97 -66.13
CA THR A 32 -7.13 6.58 -67.54
C THR A 32 -8.35 7.05 -68.34
N ASP A 33 -8.14 7.47 -69.59
CA ASP A 33 -9.17 7.94 -70.53
C ASP A 33 -10.43 7.04 -70.54
N ILE A 34 -10.23 5.71 -70.43
CA ILE A 34 -11.34 4.76 -70.46
C ILE A 34 -12.25 4.86 -69.23
N VAL A 35 -11.68 5.13 -68.06
CA VAL A 35 -12.42 5.30 -66.80
C VAL A 35 -13.23 6.59 -66.85
N GLU A 36 -12.63 7.69 -67.30
CA GLU A 36 -13.27 9.01 -67.36
C GLU A 36 -14.32 9.10 -68.46
N ALA A 37 -14.13 8.36 -69.56
CA ALA A 37 -15.15 8.18 -70.58
C ALA A 37 -16.34 7.31 -70.09
N GLY A 38 -16.31 6.79 -68.85
CA GLY A 38 -17.35 5.93 -68.26
C GLY A 38 -17.30 4.48 -68.74
N GLY A 39 -16.15 4.04 -69.26
CA GLY A 39 -15.86 2.66 -69.64
C GLY A 39 -15.62 1.74 -68.44
N THR A 40 -15.49 0.44 -68.72
CA THR A 40 -15.25 -0.57 -67.67
C THR A 40 -13.81 -1.09 -67.78
N ASP A 41 -13.01 -0.90 -66.74
CA ASP A 41 -11.64 -1.42 -66.63
C ASP A 41 -11.42 -2.11 -65.27
N VAL A 42 -11.93 -3.34 -65.12
CA VAL A 42 -11.87 -4.10 -63.86
C VAL A 42 -10.49 -4.69 -63.60
N ASP A 43 -9.73 -5.05 -64.66
CA ASP A 43 -8.38 -5.58 -64.51
C ASP A 43 -7.28 -4.51 -64.47
N ARG A 44 -7.68 -3.23 -64.65
CA ARG A 44 -6.86 -2.02 -64.52
C ARG A 44 -5.69 -2.02 -65.48
N ASP A 45 -5.91 -2.41 -66.73
CA ASP A 45 -4.88 -2.37 -67.76
C ASP A 45 -4.93 -1.10 -68.64
N GLY A 46 -5.83 -0.17 -68.31
CA GLY A 46 -6.08 1.08 -69.03
C GLY A 46 -6.89 0.91 -70.31
N LEU A 47 -7.44 -0.29 -70.55
CA LEU A 47 -8.23 -0.61 -71.73
C LEU A 47 -9.63 -1.08 -71.34
N GLU A 48 -10.58 -0.92 -72.28
CA GLU A 48 -11.94 -1.42 -72.08
C GLU A 48 -11.96 -2.95 -71.94
N ASP A 49 -12.58 -3.42 -70.87
CA ASP A 49 -12.75 -4.82 -70.56
C ASP A 49 -13.45 -5.61 -71.68
N ALA A 50 -13.14 -6.91 -71.73
CA ALA A 50 -13.83 -7.87 -72.61
C ALA A 50 -13.83 -7.48 -74.10
N PHE A 51 -12.73 -6.91 -74.61
CA PHE A 51 -12.56 -6.52 -76.01
C PHE A 51 -12.96 -7.62 -77.01
N VAL A 52 -14.03 -7.38 -77.75
CA VAL A 52 -14.46 -8.17 -78.92
C VAL A 52 -14.67 -7.20 -80.07
N ASP A 53 -14.11 -7.50 -81.24
CA ASP A 53 -14.31 -6.70 -82.46
C ASP A 53 -14.74 -7.68 -83.57
N ALA A 54 -16.05 -7.87 -83.71
CA ALA A 54 -16.62 -8.91 -84.57
C ALA A 54 -16.50 -8.59 -86.06
N ASP A 55 -16.45 -7.31 -86.43
CA ASP A 55 -16.40 -6.86 -87.82
C ASP A 55 -15.04 -6.31 -88.27
N ASN A 56 -14.10 -6.17 -87.33
CA ASN A 56 -12.72 -5.72 -87.49
C ASN A 56 -12.61 -4.26 -87.97
N ASP A 57 -13.54 -3.41 -87.57
CA ASP A 57 -13.50 -1.97 -87.87
C ASP A 57 -12.70 -1.15 -86.84
N GLY A 58 -12.33 -1.79 -85.72
CA GLY A 58 -11.49 -1.24 -84.67
C GLY A 58 -12.22 -0.78 -83.41
N PHE A 59 -13.56 -0.86 -83.37
CA PHE A 59 -14.34 -0.61 -82.16
C PHE A 59 -14.62 -1.90 -81.38
N ASN A 60 -14.67 -1.81 -80.05
CA ASN A 60 -15.14 -2.92 -79.22
C ASN A 60 -16.67 -3.03 -79.36
N ASP A 61 -17.18 -4.22 -79.69
CA ASP A 61 -18.59 -4.57 -79.87
C ASP A 61 -19.49 -4.08 -78.72
N VAL A 62 -18.93 -3.97 -77.50
CA VAL A 62 -19.65 -3.46 -76.31
C VAL A 62 -20.04 -1.99 -76.47
N VAL A 63 -19.17 -1.18 -77.11
CA VAL A 63 -19.33 0.27 -77.27
C VAL A 63 -19.57 0.69 -78.73
N ASP A 64 -19.44 -0.24 -79.67
CA ASP A 64 -19.72 -0.04 -81.09
C ASP A 64 -21.22 0.15 -81.35
N GLY A 65 -21.54 1.13 -82.20
CA GLY A 65 -22.88 1.42 -82.71
C GLY A 65 -23.35 0.44 -83.80
N ASP A 66 -22.45 -0.26 -84.49
CA ASP A 66 -22.76 -1.31 -85.47
C ASP A 66 -21.86 -2.57 -85.32
N PRO A 67 -21.94 -3.28 -84.17
CA PRO A 67 -21.02 -4.38 -83.78
C PRO A 67 -21.05 -5.62 -84.69
N THR A 68 -21.78 -5.59 -85.81
CA THR A 68 -21.84 -6.69 -86.76
C THR A 68 -21.76 -6.25 -88.23
N ASN A 69 -21.48 -4.97 -88.49
CA ASN A 69 -21.54 -4.37 -89.82
C ASN A 69 -22.86 -4.64 -90.55
N ALA A 70 -23.99 -4.50 -89.85
CA ALA A 70 -25.29 -4.70 -90.47
C ALA A 70 -25.54 -3.67 -91.59
N LEU A 71 -24.84 -2.52 -91.57
CA LEU A 71 -24.90 -1.46 -92.56
C LEU A 71 -23.85 -1.61 -93.67
N ALA A 72 -23.88 -2.74 -94.37
CA ALA A 72 -23.09 -2.95 -95.58
C ALA A 72 -23.35 -1.85 -96.64
N THR A 73 -22.37 -0.96 -96.84
CA THR A 73 -22.34 0.10 -97.86
C THR A 73 -23.45 1.16 -97.79
N GLY A 74 -23.26 2.19 -96.96
CA GLY A 74 -23.70 3.56 -97.28
C GLY A 74 -24.56 4.25 -96.21
N THR A 75 -24.13 5.48 -95.88
CA THR A 75 -24.76 6.49 -95.01
C THR A 75 -24.89 6.09 -93.54
N ASP A 76 -23.89 6.50 -92.75
CA ASP A 76 -24.07 6.82 -91.33
C ASP A 76 -25.26 7.78 -91.23
N THR A 77 -26.34 7.28 -90.63
CA THR A 77 -27.58 8.04 -90.49
C THR A 77 -27.53 8.62 -89.09
N ALA A 78 -27.64 9.95 -88.96
CA ALA A 78 -27.60 10.65 -87.68
C ALA A 78 -28.40 9.89 -86.59
N GLY A 79 -27.70 9.43 -85.54
CA GLY A 79 -28.27 8.65 -84.44
C GLY A 79 -28.04 7.13 -84.50
N ALA A 80 -27.24 6.60 -85.45
CA ALA A 80 -26.92 5.16 -85.50
C ALA A 80 -25.95 4.72 -84.39
N ASN A 81 -25.08 5.62 -83.89
CA ASN A 81 -23.99 5.29 -82.97
C ASN A 81 -24.26 5.73 -81.51
N THR A 82 -25.51 5.95 -81.10
CA THR A 82 -25.80 6.62 -79.81
C THR A 82 -26.10 5.71 -78.64
N SER A 83 -26.31 4.41 -78.84
CA SER A 83 -26.82 3.55 -77.76
C SER A 83 -25.76 2.97 -76.84
N ASN A 84 -24.52 2.85 -77.32
CA ASN A 84 -23.44 2.15 -76.61
C ASN A 84 -22.12 2.95 -76.57
N ALA A 85 -22.03 4.10 -77.24
CA ALA A 85 -20.82 4.92 -77.18
C ALA A 85 -20.57 5.40 -75.75
N THR A 86 -19.32 5.29 -75.28
CA THR A 86 -18.86 5.80 -73.98
C THR A 86 -19.11 7.29 -73.87
N ILE A 87 -18.74 8.05 -74.91
CA ILE A 87 -19.06 9.49 -75.03
C ILE A 87 -20.03 9.72 -76.20
N VAL A 88 -21.19 10.31 -75.91
CA VAL A 88 -22.18 10.67 -76.92
C VAL A 88 -21.95 12.10 -77.40
N THR A 89 -21.96 12.30 -78.72
CA THR A 89 -21.89 13.65 -79.30
C THR A 89 -23.28 14.25 -79.50
N GLY A 90 -23.46 15.52 -79.15
CA GLY A 90 -24.66 16.31 -79.41
C GLY A 90 -24.81 16.74 -80.88
N ALA A 91 -25.79 17.61 -81.14
CA ALA A 91 -26.03 18.11 -82.49
C ALA A 91 -24.95 19.15 -82.89
N ASP A 92 -24.34 18.96 -84.06
CA ASP A 92 -23.55 19.99 -84.75
C ASP A 92 -24.53 20.97 -85.46
N THR A 93 -24.93 22.05 -84.77
CA THR A 93 -25.97 22.96 -85.29
C THR A 93 -25.44 24.07 -86.19
N ASP A 94 -24.14 24.36 -86.12
CA ASP A 94 -23.46 25.35 -86.97
C ASP A 94 -22.67 24.74 -88.14
N ASN A 95 -22.61 23.40 -88.20
CA ASN A 95 -21.96 22.59 -89.22
C ASN A 95 -20.46 22.88 -89.34
N ASP A 96 -19.79 23.16 -88.22
CA ASP A 96 -18.34 23.38 -88.20
C ASP A 96 -17.53 22.07 -88.13
N GLY A 97 -18.22 20.93 -87.99
CA GLY A 97 -17.62 19.60 -87.90
C GLY A 97 -17.27 19.19 -86.47
N LYS A 98 -17.64 19.99 -85.46
CA LYS A 98 -17.60 19.64 -84.04
C LYS A 98 -19.02 19.53 -83.49
N PRO A 99 -19.27 18.60 -82.55
CA PRO A 99 -20.51 18.63 -81.77
C PRO A 99 -20.60 19.91 -80.95
N ASN A 100 -21.81 20.47 -80.79
CA ASN A 100 -21.99 21.66 -79.95
C ASN A 100 -22.02 21.36 -78.44
N THR A 101 -22.17 20.09 -78.04
CA THR A 101 -22.31 19.63 -76.64
C THR A 101 -21.97 18.13 -76.56
N TYR A 102 -21.55 17.65 -75.38
CA TYR A 102 -21.42 16.21 -75.10
C TYR A 102 -22.29 15.83 -73.89
N PRO A 103 -23.37 15.03 -74.06
CA PRO A 103 -24.32 14.84 -72.96
C PRO A 103 -23.85 13.99 -71.76
N ASN A 104 -22.69 13.33 -71.81
CA ASN A 104 -22.28 12.34 -70.80
C ASN A 104 -20.75 12.13 -70.65
N GLY A 105 -19.92 13.10 -71.03
CA GLY A 105 -18.45 13.02 -70.89
C GLY A 105 -17.79 14.41 -70.91
N ASP A 106 -18.54 15.40 -70.45
CA ASP A 106 -18.27 16.85 -70.36
C ASP A 106 -19.22 17.31 -69.26
N LEU A 107 -18.83 17.05 -68.01
CA LEU A 107 -19.73 17.12 -66.85
C LEU A 107 -20.15 18.56 -66.56
N ASP A 108 -19.20 19.48 -66.61
CA ASP A 108 -19.35 20.89 -66.32
C ASP A 108 -19.90 21.71 -67.51
N THR A 109 -19.89 21.14 -68.72
CA THR A 109 -20.38 21.69 -69.99
C THR A 109 -19.58 22.85 -70.58
N ASP A 110 -18.28 22.95 -70.29
CA ASP A 110 -17.41 23.97 -70.87
C ASP A 110 -16.92 23.64 -72.30
N GLY A 111 -17.08 22.38 -72.71
CA GLY A 111 -16.73 21.86 -74.03
C GLY A 111 -15.37 21.17 -74.12
N ASN A 112 -14.64 21.07 -73.02
CA ASN A 112 -13.61 20.05 -72.80
C ASN A 112 -14.30 18.72 -72.45
N LEU A 113 -13.60 17.60 -72.60
CA LEU A 113 -14.13 16.28 -72.25
C LEU A 113 -13.36 15.84 -71.01
N ASN A 114 -14.00 15.12 -70.09
CA ASN A 114 -13.40 14.75 -68.80
C ASN A 114 -11.94 14.24 -68.94
N HIS A 115 -11.68 13.24 -69.79
CA HIS A 115 -10.32 12.73 -70.12
C HIS A 115 -9.32 13.69 -70.80
N LEU A 116 -9.64 14.98 -70.86
CA LEU A 116 -8.82 16.04 -71.42
C LEU A 116 -8.84 17.29 -70.54
N ASP A 117 -9.40 17.17 -69.33
CA ASP A 117 -9.74 18.24 -68.43
C ASP A 117 -9.21 17.86 -67.05
N ILE A 118 -8.35 18.71 -66.49
CA ILE A 118 -7.74 18.40 -65.18
C ILE A 118 -8.66 18.73 -64.00
N ASP A 119 -9.85 19.30 -64.24
CA ASP A 119 -10.88 19.65 -63.26
C ASP A 119 -12.27 19.46 -63.92
N ALA A 120 -12.67 18.20 -64.09
CA ALA A 120 -13.77 17.82 -64.97
C ALA A 120 -15.16 18.28 -64.51
N ASP A 121 -15.34 18.58 -63.23
CA ASP A 121 -16.59 19.12 -62.66
C ASP A 121 -16.52 20.63 -62.35
N ASN A 122 -15.31 21.20 -62.47
CA ASN A 122 -14.97 22.61 -62.45
C ASN A 122 -15.18 23.27 -61.08
N ASP A 123 -14.96 22.50 -60.02
CA ASP A 123 -15.11 22.92 -58.65
C ASP A 123 -13.85 23.62 -58.08
N GLY A 124 -12.75 23.57 -58.82
CA GLY A 124 -11.47 24.18 -58.47
C GLY A 124 -10.51 23.25 -57.73
N ILE A 125 -10.81 21.97 -57.60
CA ILE A 125 -9.93 20.91 -57.07
C ILE A 125 -9.55 20.01 -58.25
N PRO A 126 -8.26 19.81 -58.57
CA PRO A 126 -7.91 19.01 -59.74
C PRO A 126 -8.27 17.52 -59.61
N ASP A 127 -8.65 16.87 -60.70
CA ASP A 127 -9.03 15.46 -60.80
C ASP A 127 -7.93 14.53 -60.25
N ASN A 128 -6.66 14.87 -60.46
CA ASN A 128 -5.52 14.14 -59.88
C ASN A 128 -5.57 14.11 -58.33
N VAL A 129 -6.06 15.18 -57.70
CA VAL A 129 -6.20 15.32 -56.26
C VAL A 129 -7.42 14.55 -55.75
N GLU A 130 -8.53 14.66 -56.46
CA GLU A 130 -9.79 14.04 -56.07
C GLU A 130 -9.90 12.55 -56.41
N GLY A 131 -9.21 12.11 -57.46
CA GLY A 131 -9.10 10.70 -57.82
C GLY A 131 -8.35 9.88 -56.77
N GLN A 132 -7.80 10.49 -55.71
CA GLN A 132 -6.94 9.83 -54.74
C GLN A 132 -7.38 10.07 -53.29
N PRO A 133 -7.04 9.16 -52.36
CA PRO A 133 -7.24 9.44 -50.94
C PRO A 133 -6.27 10.52 -50.47
N SER A 134 -6.79 11.57 -49.83
CA SER A 134 -6.02 12.70 -49.28
C SER A 134 -4.85 12.25 -48.40
N LYS A 135 -5.05 11.19 -47.62
CA LYS A 135 -4.01 10.53 -46.80
C LYS A 135 -3.46 9.30 -47.51
N GLY A 136 -2.54 9.51 -48.42
CA GLY A 136 -2.02 8.46 -49.29
C GLY A 136 -1.71 8.95 -50.69
N TYR A 137 -2.16 10.16 -51.01
CA TYR A 137 -1.88 10.91 -52.23
C TYR A 137 -0.48 10.64 -52.79
N ILE A 138 -0.46 10.17 -54.02
CA ILE A 138 0.74 9.90 -54.80
C ILE A 138 0.97 11.12 -55.69
N THR A 139 2.04 11.85 -55.39
CA THR A 139 2.49 12.98 -56.19
C THR A 139 2.92 12.54 -57.60
N PRO A 140 2.53 13.29 -58.66
CA PRO A 140 3.07 13.11 -60.01
C PRO A 140 4.61 13.15 -60.03
N SER A 141 5.24 12.36 -60.90
CA SER A 141 6.71 12.33 -61.00
C SER A 141 7.31 13.63 -61.57
N GLY A 142 6.50 14.44 -62.24
CA GLY A 142 6.88 15.68 -62.94
C GLY A 142 5.67 16.54 -63.30
N GLN A 143 5.83 17.44 -64.28
CA GLN A 143 4.80 18.33 -64.81
C GLN A 143 4.88 18.35 -66.34
N GLY A 144 3.76 18.27 -67.04
CA GLY A 144 3.67 18.11 -68.50
C GLY A 144 4.70 17.11 -69.05
N THR A 145 5.47 17.51 -70.07
CA THR A 145 6.58 16.70 -70.65
C THR A 145 7.69 16.25 -69.68
N GLY A 146 7.68 16.71 -68.43
CA GLY A 146 8.59 16.30 -67.35
C GLY A 146 8.18 15.03 -66.61
N ILE A 147 6.97 14.50 -66.87
CA ILE A 147 6.47 13.24 -66.33
C ILE A 147 7.34 12.06 -66.77
N THR A 148 7.52 11.09 -65.86
CA THR A 148 8.31 9.89 -66.07
C THR A 148 7.40 8.75 -66.50
N ASP A 149 7.30 8.53 -67.81
CA ASP A 149 6.72 7.32 -68.40
C ASP A 149 7.83 6.53 -69.12
N VAL A 150 8.40 5.54 -68.44
CA VAL A 150 9.49 4.72 -69.00
C VAL A 150 8.97 3.77 -70.07
N ASN A 151 7.71 3.35 -69.96
CA ASN A 151 7.15 2.29 -70.78
C ASN A 151 6.43 2.84 -72.05
N ASN A 152 6.22 4.16 -72.11
CA ASN A 152 5.58 4.95 -73.17
C ASN A 152 4.12 4.53 -73.44
N ASN A 153 3.39 4.13 -72.40
CA ASN A 153 1.96 3.82 -72.47
C ASN A 153 1.08 5.03 -72.19
N GLY A 154 1.63 6.19 -71.84
CA GLY A 154 0.86 7.42 -71.62
C GLY A 154 0.58 7.77 -70.16
N VAL A 155 0.83 6.84 -69.24
CA VAL A 155 0.51 7.04 -67.82
C VAL A 155 1.80 7.24 -67.05
N ASP A 156 1.83 8.17 -66.08
CA ASP A 156 2.98 8.33 -65.19
C ASP A 156 3.32 7.02 -64.45
N ASP A 157 4.59 6.60 -64.49
CA ASP A 157 5.10 5.40 -63.82
C ASP A 157 4.75 5.36 -62.31
N VAL A 158 4.50 6.52 -61.65
CA VAL A 158 4.09 6.57 -60.23
C VAL A 158 2.68 6.05 -59.98
N TYR A 159 1.81 6.07 -60.99
CA TYR A 159 0.46 5.54 -60.95
C TYR A 159 0.39 4.08 -61.45
N GLU A 160 1.54 3.47 -61.73
CA GLU A 160 1.62 2.10 -62.21
C GLU A 160 2.15 1.11 -61.17
N ASP A 161 1.58 -0.09 -61.18
CA ASP A 161 2.19 -1.28 -60.56
C ASP A 161 2.64 -2.24 -61.66
N ILE A 162 3.76 -1.90 -62.31
CA ILE A 162 4.36 -2.66 -63.42
C ILE A 162 4.47 -4.18 -63.11
N PRO A 163 4.90 -4.63 -61.90
CA PRO A 163 4.90 -6.05 -61.54
C PRO A 163 3.55 -6.76 -61.63
N ASN A 164 2.45 -6.05 -61.39
CA ASN A 164 1.10 -6.58 -61.37
C ASN A 164 0.26 -6.18 -62.60
N ASN A 165 0.81 -5.42 -63.54
CA ASN A 165 0.14 -4.94 -64.75
C ASN A 165 -1.10 -4.09 -64.44
N LEU A 166 -0.99 -3.24 -63.41
CA LEU A 166 -2.00 -2.23 -63.09
C LEU A 166 -1.52 -0.87 -63.61
N VAL A 167 -2.42 -0.17 -64.30
CA VAL A 167 -2.22 1.13 -64.94
C VAL A 167 -3.27 2.10 -64.38
N GLY A 168 -2.84 3.33 -64.08
CA GLY A 168 -3.71 4.39 -63.56
C GLY A 168 -4.12 4.23 -62.09
N LEU A 169 -4.74 5.29 -61.57
CA LEU A 169 -5.27 5.40 -60.23
C LEU A 169 -6.48 4.49 -60.00
N LEU A 170 -6.74 4.17 -58.72
CA LEU A 170 -8.05 3.68 -58.32
C LEU A 170 -8.78 4.89 -57.74
N THR A 171 -9.74 5.40 -58.50
CA THR A 171 -10.49 6.62 -58.14
C THR A 171 -11.20 6.45 -56.82
N GLU A 172 -11.10 7.46 -55.94
CA GLU A 172 -11.89 7.48 -54.71
C GLU A 172 -13.35 7.86 -54.97
N ASN A 173 -14.21 7.33 -54.10
CA ASN A 173 -15.58 7.77 -53.96
C ASN A 173 -15.88 7.80 -52.46
N THR A 174 -15.98 9.01 -51.91
CA THR A 174 -16.11 9.29 -50.48
C THR A 174 -17.50 8.90 -49.98
N ASP A 175 -18.54 9.15 -50.78
CA ASP A 175 -19.92 8.92 -50.38
C ASP A 175 -20.53 7.57 -50.79
N ILE A 176 -19.79 6.65 -51.44
CA ILE A 176 -20.20 5.47 -52.26
C ILE A 176 -21.41 4.63 -51.81
N THR A 177 -21.82 4.79 -50.57
CA THR A 177 -23.11 4.31 -50.06
C THR A 177 -24.33 5.11 -50.53
N ASN A 178 -24.11 6.34 -51.01
CA ASN A 178 -25.11 7.29 -51.46
C ASN A 178 -25.25 7.23 -52.98
N ASP A 179 -24.16 7.35 -53.74
CA ASP A 179 -24.14 7.07 -55.17
C ASP A 179 -22.87 6.34 -55.68
N ALA A 180 -22.59 6.44 -56.99
CA ALA A 180 -21.52 5.74 -57.68
C ALA A 180 -20.71 6.67 -58.60
N ILE A 181 -20.84 7.98 -58.40
CA ILE A 181 -20.10 9.01 -59.10
C ILE A 181 -18.76 9.13 -58.37
N PRO A 182 -17.60 8.89 -59.01
CA PRO A 182 -16.31 9.12 -58.38
C PRO A 182 -16.14 10.59 -57.99
N ASP A 183 -15.34 10.86 -56.97
CA ASP A 183 -15.28 12.20 -56.37
C ASP A 183 -14.85 13.29 -57.38
N TYR A 184 -13.90 13.01 -58.28
CA TYR A 184 -13.49 13.94 -59.37
C TYR A 184 -14.61 14.29 -60.37
N LEU A 185 -15.79 13.66 -60.27
CA LEU A 185 -16.97 13.95 -61.07
C LEU A 185 -18.19 14.27 -60.21
N ASP A 186 -18.03 14.35 -58.89
CA ASP A 186 -19.13 14.55 -57.95
C ASP A 186 -19.05 15.95 -57.35
N THR A 187 -20.04 16.79 -57.67
CA THR A 187 -20.09 18.18 -57.23
C THR A 187 -20.28 18.40 -55.71
N ASP A 188 -20.45 17.32 -54.95
CA ASP A 188 -20.72 17.24 -53.50
C ASP A 188 -20.21 15.86 -53.02
N SER A 189 -18.89 15.65 -53.07
CA SER A 189 -18.20 14.36 -52.89
C SER A 189 -18.53 13.63 -51.58
N ASP A 190 -18.93 14.36 -50.54
CA ASP A 190 -19.29 13.79 -49.24
C ASP A 190 -20.81 13.82 -48.96
N ASN A 191 -21.58 14.49 -49.83
CA ASN A 191 -23.03 14.62 -49.78
C ASN A 191 -23.55 15.30 -48.51
N ASP A 192 -22.78 16.23 -47.94
CA ASP A 192 -23.17 17.00 -46.75
C ASP A 192 -24.12 18.16 -47.09
N GLY A 193 -24.21 18.51 -48.38
CA GLY A 193 -25.08 19.54 -48.95
C GLY A 193 -24.42 20.90 -49.09
N ILE A 194 -23.13 21.03 -48.80
CA ILE A 194 -22.22 22.03 -49.34
C ILE A 194 -21.63 21.44 -50.63
N LEU A 195 -21.30 22.29 -51.60
CA LEU A 195 -20.73 21.80 -52.87
C LEU A 195 -19.23 21.92 -52.76
N ASP A 196 -18.49 21.03 -53.42
CA ASP A 196 -17.02 20.97 -53.34
C ASP A 196 -16.37 22.28 -53.81
N ILE A 197 -16.98 22.98 -54.78
CA ILE A 197 -16.60 24.35 -55.20
C ILE A 197 -16.65 25.41 -54.08
N ALA A 198 -17.39 25.17 -53.00
CA ALA A 198 -17.43 26.01 -51.82
C ALA A 198 -16.43 25.58 -50.73
N GLU A 199 -15.81 24.42 -50.92
CA GLU A 199 -14.93 23.68 -50.00
C GLU A 199 -13.53 23.40 -50.57
N ASN A 200 -13.24 23.85 -51.79
CA ASN A 200 -11.93 23.87 -52.46
C ASN A 200 -10.79 24.65 -51.74
N GLY A 201 -10.97 24.99 -50.46
CA GLY A 201 -9.97 25.70 -49.66
C GLY A 201 -9.84 27.21 -49.92
N VAL A 202 -10.52 27.77 -50.92
CA VAL A 202 -10.52 29.22 -51.21
C VAL A 202 -11.93 29.80 -51.14
N PRO A 203 -12.49 30.10 -49.94
CA PRO A 203 -13.90 30.50 -49.75
C PRO A 203 -14.35 31.77 -50.50
N ALA A 204 -13.41 32.52 -51.07
CA ALA A 204 -13.70 33.69 -51.89
C ALA A 204 -14.03 33.34 -53.35
N HIS A 205 -13.69 32.13 -53.80
CA HIS A 205 -13.81 31.64 -55.16
C HIS A 205 -14.77 30.45 -55.13
N ASN A 206 -16.07 30.71 -55.32
CA ASN A 206 -17.13 29.70 -55.29
C ASN A 206 -18.15 29.92 -56.42
N VAL A 207 -17.65 30.44 -57.53
CA VAL A 207 -18.45 30.78 -58.70
C VAL A 207 -17.69 30.39 -59.96
N LEU A 208 -18.36 29.69 -60.85
CA LEU A 208 -17.91 29.41 -62.22
C LEU A 208 -17.86 30.71 -63.04
N SER A 209 -16.85 31.55 -62.78
CA SER A 209 -16.61 32.77 -63.53
C SER A 209 -15.12 33.08 -63.60
N GLY A 210 -14.48 32.65 -64.68
CA GLY A 210 -13.07 32.85 -64.95
C GLY A 210 -12.79 32.79 -66.44
N GLY A 211 -11.61 33.23 -66.87
CA GLY A 211 -11.02 32.68 -68.08
C GLY A 211 -10.22 31.44 -67.69
N ASP A 212 -9.70 30.76 -68.69
CA ASP A 212 -8.62 29.77 -68.57
C ASP A 212 -7.56 30.25 -69.58
N VAL A 213 -6.46 30.79 -69.07
CA VAL A 213 -5.40 31.42 -69.89
C VAL A 213 -4.53 30.39 -70.59
N ASP A 214 -4.37 29.21 -69.99
CA ASP A 214 -3.43 28.14 -70.33
C ASP A 214 -4.05 27.12 -71.26
N GLY A 215 -5.37 26.91 -71.12
CA GLY A 215 -6.12 25.87 -71.80
C GLY A 215 -5.95 24.51 -71.14
N ASP A 216 -5.69 24.44 -69.83
CA ASP A 216 -5.47 23.18 -69.12
C ASP A 216 -6.72 22.59 -68.45
N GLY A 217 -7.83 23.33 -68.44
CA GLY A 217 -9.10 22.88 -67.86
C GLY A 217 -9.47 23.56 -66.55
N LEU A 218 -8.47 24.04 -65.79
CA LEU A 218 -8.67 24.71 -64.51
C LEU A 218 -8.88 26.22 -64.68
N TYR A 219 -9.94 26.79 -64.10
CA TYR A 219 -10.18 28.23 -64.24
C TYR A 219 -9.11 29.10 -63.53
N ASP A 220 -8.75 30.25 -64.13
CA ASP A 220 -7.80 31.27 -63.61
C ASP A 220 -8.06 31.72 -62.14
N ILE A 221 -9.27 31.50 -61.64
CA ILE A 221 -9.65 31.85 -60.26
C ILE A 221 -9.20 30.79 -59.26
N PHE A 222 -9.07 29.54 -59.68
CA PHE A 222 -8.60 28.41 -58.90
C PHE A 222 -7.12 28.15 -59.18
N ASP A 223 -6.71 28.32 -60.44
CA ASP A 223 -5.35 28.11 -60.93
C ASP A 223 -4.28 28.96 -60.21
N GLU A 224 -3.49 28.29 -59.36
CA GLU A 224 -2.31 28.85 -58.72
C GLU A 224 -1.04 28.77 -59.60
N ASN A 225 -1.11 28.05 -60.73
CA ASN A 225 0.00 27.74 -61.62
C ASN A 225 -0.30 27.86 -63.12
N ASN A 226 -0.16 29.09 -63.63
CA ASN A 226 -0.17 29.34 -65.07
C ASN A 226 0.92 28.55 -65.87
N ASP A 227 0.49 27.48 -66.54
CA ASP A 227 1.28 26.56 -67.35
C ASP A 227 1.55 26.99 -68.80
N SER A 228 1.22 28.22 -69.17
CA SER A 228 1.49 28.83 -70.48
C SER A 228 2.97 28.84 -70.89
N SER A 229 3.87 28.48 -69.97
CA SER A 229 5.32 28.37 -70.20
C SER A 229 5.84 26.94 -70.39
N ILE A 230 5.02 25.92 -70.14
CA ILE A 230 5.33 24.51 -70.35
C ILE A 230 4.51 23.92 -71.52
N SER A 231 4.67 22.63 -71.78
CA SER A 231 3.87 21.85 -72.74
C SER A 231 3.26 20.72 -71.92
N GLY A 232 1.93 20.64 -71.93
CA GLY A 232 1.15 19.91 -70.92
C GLY A 232 0.78 20.78 -69.73
N SER A 233 0.23 20.14 -68.70
CA SER A 233 -0.32 20.79 -67.52
C SER A 233 0.37 20.30 -66.24
N THR A 234 0.21 21.06 -65.17
CA THR A 234 0.51 20.66 -63.80
C THR A 234 -0.77 20.11 -63.21
N VAL A 235 -1.00 18.82 -63.45
CA VAL A 235 -2.27 18.12 -63.18
C VAL A 235 -2.76 18.16 -61.74
N ASN A 236 -1.91 18.58 -60.80
CA ASN A 236 -2.26 18.70 -59.38
C ASN A 236 -2.23 20.14 -58.86
N ASP A 237 -2.11 21.14 -59.73
CA ASP A 237 -1.99 22.58 -59.42
C ASP A 237 -1.09 22.92 -58.19
N ASN A 238 0.07 22.25 -58.09
CA ASN A 238 0.99 22.37 -56.94
C ASN A 238 0.46 21.90 -55.56
N HIS A 239 -0.68 21.23 -55.48
CA HIS A 239 -1.12 20.48 -54.30
C HIS A 239 -0.21 19.27 -54.05
N ASN A 240 0.98 19.51 -53.48
CA ASN A 240 2.06 18.52 -53.41
C ASN A 240 2.78 18.41 -52.04
N PRO A 241 2.30 17.52 -51.15
CA PRO A 241 0.98 16.88 -51.18
C PRO A 241 -0.13 17.89 -50.83
N PRO A 242 -1.40 17.59 -51.14
CA PRO A 242 -2.54 18.38 -50.66
C PRO A 242 -2.46 18.64 -49.16
N SER A 243 -2.83 19.84 -48.73
CA SER A 243 -2.73 20.24 -47.33
C SER A 243 -3.91 21.08 -46.88
N VAL A 244 -4.09 21.19 -45.56
CA VAL A 244 -5.13 22.04 -44.94
C VAL A 244 -5.03 23.52 -45.31
N ALA A 245 -3.88 23.96 -45.82
CA ALA A 245 -3.69 25.31 -46.29
C ALA A 245 -4.27 25.52 -47.70
N ASP A 246 -4.39 24.44 -48.47
CA ASP A 246 -4.75 24.45 -49.87
C ASP A 246 -6.23 24.07 -50.07
N LEU A 247 -6.72 23.05 -49.35
CA LEU A 247 -8.08 22.48 -49.52
C LEU A 247 -9.00 22.65 -48.29
N GLY A 248 -8.61 23.49 -47.34
CA GLY A 248 -9.40 23.67 -46.11
C GLY A 248 -9.35 22.46 -45.16
N ASP A 249 -10.02 22.61 -44.02
CA ASP A 249 -10.19 21.65 -42.91
C ASP A 249 -10.82 22.44 -41.74
N VAL A 250 -12.13 22.67 -41.84
CA VAL A 250 -12.94 23.50 -40.95
C VAL A 250 -12.94 22.95 -39.54
N ASP A 251 -12.99 21.63 -39.37
CA ASP A 251 -13.06 20.99 -38.06
C ASP A 251 -11.68 20.65 -37.45
N ASN A 252 -10.62 20.82 -38.24
CA ASN A 252 -9.20 20.60 -37.91
C ASN A 252 -8.87 19.14 -37.58
N ASP A 253 -9.61 18.20 -38.15
CA ASP A 253 -9.48 16.79 -37.85
C ASP A 253 -8.76 15.99 -38.95
N PHE A 254 -8.35 16.61 -40.07
CA PHE A 254 -7.57 15.98 -41.14
C PHE A 254 -6.36 15.24 -40.59
N ASN A 255 -5.66 15.73 -39.57
CA ASN A 255 -4.50 15.00 -39.01
C ASN A 255 -4.88 13.81 -38.08
N THR A 256 -6.17 13.53 -37.91
CA THR A 256 -6.73 12.43 -37.11
C THR A 256 -7.53 11.46 -37.97
N ILE A 257 -8.87 11.48 -37.91
CA ILE A 257 -9.71 10.52 -38.62
C ILE A 257 -10.43 11.04 -39.85
N GLY A 258 -10.76 12.34 -39.94
CA GLY A 258 -11.48 12.89 -41.09
C GLY A 258 -10.56 13.29 -42.24
N ASP A 259 -11.05 14.18 -43.08
CA ASP A 259 -10.50 14.50 -44.40
C ASP A 259 -10.42 16.02 -44.64
N PHE A 260 -10.20 16.47 -45.87
CA PHE A 260 -10.42 17.87 -46.25
C PHE A 260 -11.91 18.17 -46.39
N ASP A 261 -12.27 19.46 -46.37
CA ASP A 261 -13.66 19.91 -46.26
C ASP A 261 -14.58 19.25 -47.31
N TYR A 262 -14.16 19.20 -48.58
CA TYR A 262 -14.95 18.61 -49.68
C TYR A 262 -15.19 17.09 -49.55
N ARG A 263 -14.46 16.41 -48.66
CA ARG A 263 -14.61 14.97 -48.36
C ARG A 263 -15.09 14.71 -46.93
N ASP A 264 -15.49 15.74 -46.20
CA ASP A 264 -15.75 15.63 -44.78
C ASP A 264 -17.12 16.18 -44.37
N THR A 265 -18.05 15.25 -44.10
CA THR A 265 -19.49 15.48 -43.82
C THR A 265 -19.81 16.28 -42.55
N GLY A 266 -18.82 16.95 -41.99
CA GLY A 266 -18.86 17.82 -40.83
C GLY A 266 -18.03 17.30 -39.68
N ALA A 267 -18.07 18.04 -38.56
CA ALA A 267 -17.15 17.83 -37.47
C ALA A 267 -17.16 16.38 -36.93
N ASN A 268 -16.03 15.69 -37.03
CA ASN A 268 -15.88 14.30 -36.62
C ASN A 268 -15.62 14.16 -35.11
N GLY A 269 -15.85 12.97 -34.57
CA GLY A 269 -15.45 12.63 -33.19
C GLY A 269 -13.95 12.37 -33.07
N THR A 270 -13.41 12.24 -31.86
CA THR A 270 -11.96 12.09 -31.65
C THR A 270 -11.66 10.75 -30.97
N PRO A 271 -11.16 9.72 -31.69
CA PRO A 271 -10.83 8.44 -31.08
C PRO A 271 -9.47 8.50 -30.39
N MET A 272 -9.41 7.99 -29.16
CA MET A 272 -8.18 7.88 -28.39
C MET A 272 -8.10 6.50 -27.73
N ILE A 273 -6.92 5.88 -27.78
CA ILE A 273 -6.61 4.70 -26.97
C ILE A 273 -6.56 5.16 -25.52
N THR A 274 -7.48 4.65 -24.71
CA THR A 274 -7.69 5.11 -23.33
C THR A 274 -7.34 4.06 -22.29
N GLN A 275 -7.41 2.78 -22.66
CA GLN A 275 -7.02 1.69 -21.77
C GLN A 275 -6.45 0.49 -22.54
N VAL A 276 -5.37 -0.07 -22.01
CA VAL A 276 -4.86 -1.39 -22.39
C VAL A 276 -4.88 -2.26 -21.14
N TYR A 277 -5.59 -3.37 -21.17
CA TYR A 277 -5.65 -4.31 -20.07
C TYR A 277 -5.00 -5.62 -20.48
N GLN A 278 -4.06 -6.08 -19.66
CA GLN A 278 -3.37 -7.31 -19.92
C GLN A 278 -3.14 -8.04 -18.59
N PHE A 279 -3.90 -9.10 -18.33
CA PHE A 279 -3.71 -9.86 -17.09
C PHE A 279 -4.12 -11.32 -17.23
N GLY A 280 -3.31 -12.25 -16.70
CA GLY A 280 -3.52 -13.68 -16.90
C GLY A 280 -3.61 -14.02 -18.39
N SER A 281 -4.70 -14.67 -18.80
CA SER A 281 -5.03 -14.91 -20.21
C SER A 281 -5.97 -13.86 -20.82
N GLU A 282 -6.46 -12.88 -20.04
CA GLU A 282 -7.45 -11.90 -20.48
C GLU A 282 -6.78 -10.62 -21.01
N ARG A 283 -7.31 -10.11 -22.12
CA ARG A 283 -6.73 -8.98 -22.87
C ARG A 283 -7.83 -8.04 -23.32
N TRP A 284 -7.63 -6.74 -23.12
CA TRP A 284 -8.51 -5.72 -23.66
C TRP A 284 -7.75 -4.51 -24.21
N ILE A 285 -8.33 -3.91 -25.25
CA ILE A 285 -7.94 -2.60 -25.76
C ILE A 285 -9.21 -1.75 -25.82
N GLU A 286 -9.16 -0.56 -25.24
CA GLU A 286 -10.24 0.41 -25.25
C GLU A 286 -9.86 1.62 -26.10
N ILE A 287 -10.77 2.00 -26.99
CA ILE A 287 -10.73 3.26 -27.71
C ILE A 287 -12.00 4.02 -27.36
N THR A 288 -11.85 5.28 -26.92
CA THR A 288 -12.98 6.14 -26.56
C THR A 288 -13.08 7.31 -27.53
N ASN A 289 -14.30 7.68 -27.92
CA ASN A 289 -14.54 8.98 -28.53
C ASN A 289 -14.49 10.06 -27.45
N ILE A 290 -13.40 10.83 -27.42
CA ILE A 290 -13.23 11.90 -26.42
C ILE A 290 -13.90 13.22 -26.82
N SER A 291 -14.49 13.30 -28.02
CA SER A 291 -15.33 14.43 -28.41
C SER A 291 -16.53 14.52 -27.49
N THR A 292 -16.92 15.75 -27.14
CA THR A 292 -18.10 16.02 -26.32
C THR A 292 -19.36 16.26 -27.13
N THR A 293 -19.25 16.38 -28.46
CA THR A 293 -20.34 16.83 -29.34
C THR A 293 -20.56 15.92 -30.54
N ASN A 294 -19.50 15.35 -31.09
CA ASN A 294 -19.55 14.71 -32.40
C ASN A 294 -19.36 13.20 -32.29
N SER A 295 -20.19 12.45 -32.99
CA SER A 295 -20.02 11.00 -33.15
C SER A 295 -18.92 10.71 -34.18
N ILE A 296 -18.30 9.54 -34.09
CA ILE A 296 -17.40 9.03 -35.12
C ILE A 296 -18.21 8.09 -36.03
N PRO A 297 -18.35 8.37 -37.34
CA PRO A 297 -18.96 7.45 -38.29
C PRO A 297 -18.36 6.05 -38.27
N ALA A 298 -19.13 5.08 -38.78
CA ALA A 298 -18.63 3.73 -38.95
C ALA A 298 -17.43 3.71 -39.92
N ASN A 299 -16.50 2.77 -39.71
CA ASN A 299 -15.31 2.52 -40.52
C ASN A 299 -14.18 3.56 -40.48
N LEU A 300 -14.31 4.67 -39.74
CA LEU A 300 -13.24 5.67 -39.62
C LEU A 300 -12.17 5.31 -38.58
N ILE A 301 -12.51 4.54 -37.55
CA ILE A 301 -11.53 4.10 -36.55
C ILE A 301 -10.78 2.87 -37.07
N LYS A 302 -9.53 3.08 -37.47
CA LYS A 302 -8.63 2.03 -37.94
C LYS A 302 -7.53 1.82 -36.89
N ILE A 303 -7.53 0.64 -36.27
CA ILE A 303 -6.56 0.23 -35.25
C ILE A 303 -5.57 -0.76 -35.84
N GLN A 304 -4.29 -0.63 -35.48
CA GLN A 304 -3.21 -1.51 -35.88
C GLN A 304 -2.45 -2.06 -34.68
N LEU A 305 -1.99 -3.30 -34.81
CA LEU A 305 -1.04 -3.94 -33.90
C LEU A 305 0.24 -4.27 -34.68
N TYR A 306 1.36 -3.75 -34.16
CA TYR A 306 2.71 -4.17 -34.53
C TYR A 306 3.22 -5.07 -33.40
N LYS A 307 3.13 -6.38 -33.64
CA LYS A 307 3.35 -7.40 -32.61
C LYS A 307 4.83 -7.69 -32.42
N ASP A 308 5.27 -7.72 -31.17
CA ASP A 308 6.67 -7.97 -30.79
C ASP A 308 7.65 -7.00 -31.51
N LYS A 309 7.22 -5.76 -31.76
CA LYS A 309 8.00 -4.70 -32.43
C LYS A 309 8.39 -3.58 -31.47
N THR A 310 9.52 -2.95 -31.75
CA THR A 310 9.99 -1.78 -31.00
C THR A 310 10.55 -0.72 -31.92
N GLY A 311 10.44 0.54 -31.49
CA GLY A 311 10.96 1.68 -32.24
C GLY A 311 10.06 2.06 -33.42
N ASP A 312 10.63 2.81 -34.35
CA ASP A 312 9.94 3.32 -35.53
C ASP A 312 9.54 2.18 -36.50
N GLN A 313 8.30 2.21 -36.98
CA GLN A 313 7.73 1.24 -37.93
C GLN A 313 7.40 1.88 -39.30
N LEU A 314 8.05 3.00 -39.67
CA LEU A 314 7.90 3.59 -41.01
C LEU A 314 8.13 2.56 -42.14
N GLY A 315 7.15 2.45 -43.05
CA GLY A 315 7.19 1.52 -44.19
C GLY A 315 6.96 0.04 -43.83
N VAL A 316 6.68 -0.27 -42.56
CA VAL A 316 6.39 -1.62 -42.09
C VAL A 316 4.88 -1.84 -42.10
N LEU A 317 4.44 -2.96 -42.69
CA LEU A 317 3.03 -3.35 -42.65
C LEU A 317 2.65 -3.77 -41.22
N PRO A 318 1.49 -3.33 -40.69
CA PRO A 318 0.93 -3.87 -39.45
C PRO A 318 0.81 -5.40 -39.48
N ASP A 319 1.07 -6.05 -38.34
CA ASP A 319 0.85 -7.51 -38.22
C ASP A 319 -0.65 -7.84 -38.18
N VAL A 320 -1.44 -6.96 -37.56
CA VAL A 320 -2.90 -7.02 -37.53
C VAL A 320 -3.46 -5.60 -37.69
N ASN A 321 -4.54 -5.45 -38.46
CA ASN A 321 -5.34 -4.24 -38.47
C ASN A 321 -6.83 -4.59 -38.34
N PHE A 322 -7.63 -3.63 -37.87
CA PHE A 322 -9.08 -3.77 -37.78
C PHE A 322 -9.74 -2.41 -38.00
N ILE A 323 -10.88 -2.41 -38.70
CA ILE A 323 -11.69 -1.24 -38.97
C ILE A 323 -12.99 -1.37 -38.17
N VAL A 324 -13.30 -0.39 -37.32
CA VAL A 324 -14.48 -0.43 -36.44
C VAL A 324 -15.75 -0.20 -37.28
N PRO A 325 -16.66 -1.18 -37.42
CA PRO A 325 -17.78 -1.09 -38.36
C PRO A 325 -19.01 -0.35 -37.80
N ALA A 326 -18.87 0.30 -36.64
CA ALA A 326 -19.99 0.89 -35.92
C ALA A 326 -19.68 2.35 -35.56
N VAL A 327 -20.73 3.16 -35.50
CA VAL A 327 -20.67 4.55 -35.04
C VAL A 327 -20.24 4.60 -33.57
N LEU A 328 -19.39 5.56 -33.22
CA LEU A 328 -18.90 5.82 -31.87
C LEU A 328 -19.40 7.18 -31.36
N ASP A 329 -20.48 7.19 -30.58
CA ASP A 329 -21.05 8.44 -30.03
C ASP A 329 -20.12 9.13 -29.02
N PRO A 330 -20.27 10.45 -28.78
CA PRO A 330 -19.50 11.23 -27.81
C PRO A 330 -19.40 10.56 -26.43
N GLY A 331 -18.17 10.44 -25.91
CA GLY A 331 -17.88 9.92 -24.58
C GLY A 331 -18.00 8.40 -24.43
N GLU A 332 -18.33 7.68 -25.49
CA GLU A 332 -18.51 6.24 -25.46
C GLU A 332 -17.29 5.49 -26.03
N SER A 333 -17.11 4.23 -25.64
CA SER A 333 -15.95 3.41 -26.04
C SER A 333 -16.29 2.21 -26.94
N VAL A 334 -15.31 1.79 -27.75
CA VAL A 334 -15.27 0.46 -28.38
C VAL A 334 -14.24 -0.38 -27.62
N LEU A 335 -14.62 -1.62 -27.31
CA LEU A 335 -13.81 -2.55 -26.54
C LEU A 335 -13.43 -3.74 -27.39
N PHE A 336 -12.13 -3.92 -27.59
CA PHE A 336 -11.58 -5.16 -28.13
C PHE A 336 -11.20 -6.08 -26.99
N ARG A 337 -11.57 -7.35 -27.11
CA ARG A 337 -11.18 -8.40 -26.16
C ARG A 337 -10.71 -9.65 -26.88
N ASN A 338 -9.93 -10.45 -26.18
CA ASN A 338 -9.75 -11.83 -26.59
C ASN A 338 -10.91 -12.72 -26.10
N SER A 339 -10.93 -13.95 -26.58
CA SER A 339 -11.91 -14.99 -26.25
C SER A 339 -11.88 -15.44 -24.78
N SER A 340 -10.82 -15.10 -24.04
CA SER A 340 -10.67 -15.38 -22.61
C SER A 340 -11.13 -14.19 -21.77
N ASN A 341 -12.35 -14.24 -21.25
CA ASN A 341 -12.96 -13.10 -20.57
C ASN A 341 -13.54 -13.49 -19.22
N VAL A 342 -13.08 -12.83 -18.16
CA VAL A 342 -13.53 -13.02 -16.77
C VAL A 342 -14.08 -11.72 -16.19
N ILE A 343 -13.62 -10.56 -16.66
CA ILE A 343 -14.12 -9.26 -16.17
C ILE A 343 -15.58 -9.08 -16.60
N THR A 344 -16.46 -9.00 -15.60
CA THR A 344 -17.89 -8.70 -15.82
C THR A 344 -18.26 -7.24 -15.52
N ASN A 345 -17.38 -6.50 -14.86
CA ASN A 345 -17.59 -5.10 -14.47
C ASN A 345 -17.00 -4.14 -15.51
N PHE A 346 -17.64 -4.06 -16.66
CA PHE A 346 -17.32 -3.15 -17.76
C PHE A 346 -18.61 -2.49 -18.27
N ASP A 347 -18.51 -1.47 -19.10
CA ASP A 347 -19.67 -0.89 -19.76
C ASP A 347 -20.08 -1.72 -20.98
N ASN A 348 -21.32 -2.19 -20.98
CA ASN A 348 -21.90 -2.98 -22.07
C ASN A 348 -23.20 -2.39 -22.60
N SER A 349 -23.48 -1.11 -22.29
CA SER A 349 -24.66 -0.36 -22.76
C SER A 349 -24.96 -0.65 -24.24
N GLU A 350 -23.93 -0.72 -25.07
CA GLU A 350 -23.97 -1.09 -26.48
C GLU A 350 -23.14 -2.35 -26.79
N PRO A 351 -23.72 -3.57 -26.68
CA PRO A 351 -22.98 -4.82 -26.83
C PRO A 351 -22.30 -5.00 -28.20
N ALA A 352 -22.80 -4.34 -29.25
CA ALA A 352 -22.24 -4.38 -30.58
C ALA A 352 -20.82 -3.79 -30.66
N ARG A 353 -20.44 -2.96 -29.67
CA ARG A 353 -19.13 -2.31 -29.57
C ARG A 353 -18.13 -3.10 -28.71
N VAL A 354 -18.50 -4.30 -28.29
CA VAL A 354 -17.61 -5.27 -27.64
C VAL A 354 -17.19 -6.33 -28.64
N ILE A 355 -16.02 -6.14 -29.24
CA ILE A 355 -15.51 -6.92 -30.37
C ILE A 355 -14.54 -7.98 -29.84
N THR A 356 -14.81 -9.25 -30.16
CA THR A 356 -13.88 -10.34 -29.84
C THR A 356 -12.92 -10.52 -31.01
N ASN A 357 -11.65 -10.16 -30.80
CA ASN A 357 -10.60 -10.25 -31.81
C ASN A 357 -9.29 -10.73 -31.16
N ASP A 358 -9.08 -12.05 -31.19
CA ASP A 358 -7.89 -12.68 -30.58
C ASP A 358 -6.57 -12.21 -31.21
N ALA A 359 -6.56 -11.93 -32.52
CA ALA A 359 -5.34 -11.50 -33.21
C ALA A 359 -4.93 -10.08 -32.82
N LEU A 360 -5.88 -9.14 -32.76
CA LEU A 360 -5.61 -7.75 -32.38
C LEU A 360 -5.25 -7.61 -30.90
N THR A 361 -5.73 -8.53 -30.06
CA THR A 361 -5.47 -8.54 -28.61
C THR A 361 -4.36 -9.53 -28.21
N ASP A 362 -3.60 -10.04 -29.17
CA ASP A 362 -2.41 -10.88 -28.95
C ASP A 362 -1.21 -10.01 -28.55
N ILE A 363 -1.40 -9.28 -27.44
CA ILE A 363 -0.51 -8.24 -26.91
C ILE A 363 0.30 -8.75 -25.71
N GLY A 364 0.74 -10.01 -25.76
CA GLY A 364 1.58 -10.58 -24.71
C GLY A 364 2.86 -11.16 -25.25
N GLY A 365 3.93 -11.08 -24.46
CA GLY A 365 5.26 -11.50 -24.89
C GLY A 365 6.22 -10.31 -24.94
N ALA A 366 6.84 -10.07 -26.10
CA ALA A 366 7.76 -8.94 -26.23
C ALA A 366 6.97 -7.62 -26.34
N ASN A 367 7.67 -6.51 -26.51
CA ASN A 367 7.01 -5.21 -26.62
C ASN A 367 6.12 -5.15 -27.87
N ASP A 368 4.87 -4.73 -27.67
CA ASP A 368 3.92 -4.46 -28.73
C ASP A 368 3.71 -2.96 -28.92
N ILE A 369 3.25 -2.56 -30.11
CA ILE A 369 2.81 -1.20 -30.41
C ILE A 369 1.39 -1.27 -30.96
N ILE A 370 0.48 -0.54 -30.31
CA ILE A 370 -0.88 -0.34 -30.80
C ILE A 370 -0.97 1.09 -31.31
N THR A 371 -1.46 1.27 -32.53
CA THR A 371 -1.68 2.60 -33.11
C THR A 371 -3.13 2.75 -33.58
N LEU A 372 -3.58 4.00 -33.56
CA LEU A 372 -4.70 4.44 -34.38
C LEU A 372 -4.13 5.28 -35.53
N SER A 373 -4.59 5.00 -36.74
CA SER A 373 -4.07 5.62 -37.96
C SER A 373 -5.19 5.84 -38.95
N ALA A 374 -5.00 6.81 -39.84
CA ALA A 374 -5.96 7.06 -40.91
C ALA A 374 -5.89 6.03 -42.05
N ILE A 375 -4.83 5.23 -42.13
CA ILE A 375 -4.68 4.15 -43.13
C ILE A 375 -4.18 2.86 -42.49
N THR A 376 -4.25 1.74 -43.21
CA THR A 376 -3.96 0.38 -42.68
C THR A 376 -2.79 -0.34 -43.36
N ASP A 377 -2.16 0.29 -44.34
CA ASP A 377 -1.10 -0.29 -45.16
C ASP A 377 0.31 -0.02 -44.57
N LYS A 378 1.36 -0.06 -45.39
CA LYS A 378 2.75 0.22 -44.96
C LYS A 378 2.98 1.68 -44.53
N GLY A 379 2.13 2.60 -44.98
CA GLY A 379 2.15 4.01 -44.56
C GLY A 379 1.47 4.23 -43.20
N SER A 380 0.70 3.26 -42.69
CA SER A 380 -0.09 3.40 -41.45
C SER A 380 0.68 3.98 -40.27
N TYR A 381 1.92 3.55 -40.03
CA TYR A 381 2.72 4.11 -38.95
C TYR A 381 3.01 5.61 -39.14
N ASN A 382 3.21 6.08 -40.37
CA ASN A 382 3.44 7.50 -40.68
C ASN A 382 2.21 8.35 -40.36
N PHE A 383 1.03 7.85 -40.71
CA PHE A 383 -0.27 8.55 -40.56
C PHE A 383 -0.99 8.21 -39.24
N ARG A 384 -0.25 7.72 -38.24
CA ARG A 384 -0.81 7.46 -36.91
C ARG A 384 -1.10 8.76 -36.18
N TYR A 385 -2.22 8.82 -35.49
CA TYR A 385 -2.61 9.95 -34.64
C TYR A 385 -2.65 9.59 -33.15
N ASP A 386 -2.66 8.30 -32.81
CA ASP A 386 -2.50 7.84 -31.43
C ASP A 386 -1.63 6.59 -31.34
N ALA A 387 -0.88 6.45 -30.25
CA ALA A 387 -0.04 5.29 -30.02
C ALA A 387 0.13 4.95 -28.53
N VAL A 388 0.18 3.65 -28.25
CA VAL A 388 0.64 3.12 -26.97
C VAL A 388 1.61 1.96 -27.21
N SER A 389 2.69 1.91 -26.43
CA SER A 389 3.72 0.89 -26.58
C SER A 389 4.44 0.62 -25.26
N GLY A 390 5.24 -0.44 -25.20
CA GLY A 390 6.10 -0.71 -24.04
C GLY A 390 5.33 -0.92 -22.73
N PHE A 391 4.09 -1.41 -22.83
CA PHE A 391 3.33 -1.88 -21.67
C PHE A 391 3.83 -3.26 -21.26
N ALA A 392 4.11 -3.43 -19.97
CA ALA A 392 4.70 -4.66 -19.45
C ALA A 392 3.65 -5.78 -19.35
N ASP A 393 4.09 -7.03 -19.55
CA ASP A 393 3.25 -8.20 -19.33
C ASP A 393 2.54 -8.16 -17.96
N LYS A 394 1.26 -8.56 -17.96
CA LYS A 394 0.41 -8.65 -16.75
C LYS A 394 0.15 -7.32 -16.04
N THR A 395 0.13 -6.22 -16.78
CA THR A 395 -0.26 -4.91 -16.26
C THR A 395 -1.43 -4.32 -17.03
N SER A 396 -2.02 -3.26 -16.49
CA SER A 396 -2.99 -2.46 -17.23
C SER A 396 -2.60 -0.99 -17.20
N TYR A 397 -2.78 -0.35 -18.34
CA TYR A 397 -2.46 1.05 -18.56
C TYR A 397 -3.77 1.80 -18.75
N VAL A 398 -4.04 2.78 -17.90
CA VAL A 398 -5.20 3.67 -18.02
C VAL A 398 -4.69 5.08 -18.27
N ARG A 399 -5.18 5.72 -19.33
CA ARG A 399 -4.76 7.07 -19.69
C ARG A 399 -5.28 8.10 -18.68
N ILE A 400 -4.53 9.18 -18.47
CA ILE A 400 -4.93 10.24 -17.54
C ILE A 400 -5.97 11.17 -18.19
N ASP A 401 -6.86 11.71 -17.37
CA ASP A 401 -7.90 12.66 -17.80
C ASP A 401 -7.34 14.02 -18.25
N GLU A 402 -6.08 14.33 -17.95
CA GLU A 402 -5.39 15.52 -18.43
C GLU A 402 -4.88 15.39 -19.88
N THR A 403 -4.92 14.18 -20.47
CA THR A 403 -4.62 13.99 -21.90
C THR A 403 -5.88 14.25 -22.70
N LEU A 404 -5.95 15.44 -23.30
CA LEU A 404 -7.16 15.96 -23.96
C LEU A 404 -7.22 15.70 -25.47
N VAL A 405 -6.13 15.20 -26.04
CA VAL A 405 -6.01 14.88 -27.47
C VAL A 405 -5.24 13.57 -27.63
N PRO A 406 -5.47 12.81 -28.72
CA PRO A 406 -4.64 11.68 -29.07
C PRO A 406 -3.16 12.08 -29.19
N ASN A 407 -2.25 11.11 -28.97
CA ASN A 407 -0.82 11.36 -29.07
C ASN A 407 -0.16 10.29 -29.95
N LYS A 408 0.27 10.71 -31.14
CA LYS A 408 0.99 9.85 -32.08
C LYS A 408 2.30 9.27 -31.53
N ASP A 409 2.88 9.89 -30.50
CA ASP A 409 4.14 9.46 -29.89
C ASP A 409 3.90 9.01 -28.44
N TYR A 410 4.13 7.73 -28.15
CA TYR A 410 3.88 7.19 -26.81
C TYR A 410 4.67 7.93 -25.72
N THR A 411 3.96 8.57 -24.79
CA THR A 411 4.51 9.28 -23.63
C THR A 411 4.12 8.57 -22.33
N PRO A 412 5.06 7.93 -21.59
CA PRO A 412 4.73 7.18 -20.38
C PRO A 412 3.99 7.98 -19.29
N SER A 413 4.21 9.29 -19.18
CA SER A 413 3.56 10.14 -18.16
C SER A 413 2.07 10.39 -18.42
N GLU A 414 1.55 10.01 -19.58
CA GLU A 414 0.11 10.07 -19.90
C GLU A 414 -0.65 8.85 -19.35
N TRP A 415 0.05 7.88 -18.78
CA TRP A 415 -0.52 6.59 -18.38
C TRP A 415 -0.29 6.31 -16.91
N VAL A 416 -1.29 5.67 -16.29
CA VAL A 416 -1.17 5.07 -14.96
C VAL A 416 -1.11 3.56 -15.13
N VAL A 417 -0.07 2.96 -14.56
CA VAL A 417 0.17 1.51 -14.60
C VAL A 417 -0.43 0.86 -13.37
N PHE A 418 -1.31 -0.11 -13.60
CA PHE A 418 -1.93 -0.96 -12.60
C PHE A 418 -1.23 -2.32 -12.61
N VAL A 419 -0.70 -2.73 -11.47
CA VAL A 419 0.13 -3.93 -11.33
C VAL A 419 -0.63 -5.09 -10.71
N ASN A 420 -0.11 -6.29 -10.94
CA ASN A 420 -0.66 -7.53 -10.41
C ASN A 420 -0.71 -7.55 -8.87
N ASP A 421 -1.88 -7.85 -8.32
CA ASP A 421 -2.11 -8.04 -6.89
C ASP A 421 -2.64 -9.43 -6.50
N ILE A 422 -2.61 -10.40 -7.43
CA ILE A 422 -2.97 -11.80 -7.16
C ILE A 422 -1.75 -12.55 -6.63
N VAL A 423 -1.74 -12.81 -5.32
CA VAL A 423 -0.64 -13.47 -4.59
C VAL A 423 -0.26 -14.85 -5.14
N THR A 424 -1.17 -15.57 -5.80
CA THR A 424 -0.89 -16.88 -6.38
C THR A 424 -0.27 -16.83 -7.77
N ASP A 425 -0.18 -15.65 -8.39
CA ASP A 425 0.43 -15.49 -9.70
C ASP A 425 1.97 -15.33 -9.56
N PRO A 426 2.78 -16.00 -10.40
CA PRO A 426 4.24 -15.95 -10.30
C PRO A 426 4.87 -14.58 -10.54
N ASP A 427 4.16 -13.64 -11.18
CA ASP A 427 4.61 -12.26 -11.41
C ASP A 427 3.95 -11.28 -10.42
N TYR A 428 3.47 -11.79 -9.28
CA TYR A 428 3.03 -10.96 -8.17
C TYR A 428 4.20 -10.15 -7.62
N LEU A 429 4.04 -8.82 -7.60
CA LEU A 429 5.00 -7.92 -6.95
C LEU A 429 4.67 -7.84 -5.48
N ASP A 430 5.53 -8.42 -4.64
CA ASP A 430 5.31 -8.52 -3.20
C ASP A 430 5.73 -7.22 -2.48
N PRO A 431 4.77 -6.44 -1.93
CA PRO A 431 5.09 -5.21 -1.21
C PRO A 431 5.69 -5.47 0.19
N TYR A 432 5.70 -6.72 0.66
CA TYR A 432 6.18 -7.11 1.99
C TYR A 432 7.41 -8.03 1.94
N LYS A 433 7.94 -8.31 0.74
CA LYS A 433 9.10 -9.17 0.52
C LYS A 433 10.26 -8.79 1.43
N LEU A 434 10.96 -9.79 1.95
CA LEU A 434 12.08 -9.59 2.86
C LEU A 434 13.28 -8.98 2.16
N LEU A 435 14.02 -8.11 2.86
CA LEU A 435 15.24 -7.52 2.33
C LEU A 435 16.27 -8.57 1.89
N GLY A 436 16.39 -9.69 2.62
CA GLY A 436 17.27 -10.81 2.25
C GLY A 436 16.92 -11.50 0.93
N ASP A 437 15.66 -11.36 0.48
CA ASP A 437 15.12 -11.95 -0.75
C ASP A 437 14.98 -10.92 -1.89
N GLY A 438 15.54 -9.72 -1.71
CA GLY A 438 15.51 -8.63 -2.70
C GLY A 438 14.71 -7.39 -2.27
N GLY A 439 14.01 -7.45 -1.13
CA GLY A 439 13.22 -6.35 -0.58
C GLY A 439 11.89 -6.12 -1.28
N PRO A 440 11.02 -5.24 -0.73
CA PRO A 440 9.71 -4.93 -1.29
C PRO A 440 9.78 -4.51 -2.76
N GLU A 441 8.91 -5.07 -3.60
CA GLU A 441 8.92 -4.86 -5.05
C GLU A 441 8.03 -3.70 -5.51
N ARG A 442 7.11 -3.24 -4.64
CA ARG A 442 6.20 -2.12 -4.89
C ARG A 442 5.70 -1.48 -3.59
N HIS A 443 5.03 -0.33 -3.67
CA HIS A 443 4.31 0.24 -2.55
C HIS A 443 3.01 -0.57 -2.30
N PRO A 444 2.60 -0.83 -1.04
CA PRO A 444 1.37 -1.57 -0.75
C PRO A 444 0.10 -1.00 -1.41
N HIS A 445 0.00 0.32 -1.45
CA HIS A 445 -1.09 1.11 -2.08
C HIS A 445 -0.82 1.62 -3.50
N ASP A 446 0.14 1.05 -4.24
CA ASP A 446 0.27 1.32 -5.69
C ASP A 446 -1.02 0.95 -6.45
N PRO A 447 -1.28 1.50 -7.65
CA PRO A 447 -2.46 1.14 -8.44
C PRO A 447 -2.44 -0.36 -8.78
N LEU A 448 -3.55 -1.08 -8.49
CA LEU A 448 -3.61 -2.54 -8.61
C LEU A 448 -4.65 -3.00 -9.64
N ILE A 449 -4.43 -4.12 -10.32
CA ILE A 449 -5.38 -4.71 -11.27
C ILE A 449 -6.79 -4.90 -10.67
N SER A 450 -6.90 -5.25 -9.39
CA SER A 450 -8.19 -5.33 -8.70
C SER A 450 -9.00 -4.03 -8.67
N GLU A 451 -8.36 -2.85 -8.81
CA GLU A 451 -9.02 -1.54 -8.93
C GLU A 451 -9.79 -1.40 -10.25
N ILE A 452 -9.35 -2.07 -11.31
CA ILE A 452 -10.05 -2.13 -12.59
C ILE A 452 -11.21 -3.13 -12.50
N ILE A 453 -10.94 -4.33 -11.97
CA ILE A 453 -11.95 -5.39 -11.84
C ILE A 453 -13.13 -4.94 -10.98
N ASN A 454 -12.87 -4.21 -9.90
CA ASN A 454 -13.89 -3.70 -8.98
C ASN A 454 -14.11 -2.19 -9.12
N SER A 455 -13.87 -1.64 -10.31
CA SER A 455 -14.00 -0.20 -10.55
C SER A 455 -15.41 0.32 -10.27
N ASN A 456 -15.49 1.58 -9.85
CA ASN A 456 -16.75 2.30 -9.74
C ASN A 456 -17.40 2.41 -11.14
N THR A 457 -18.73 2.36 -11.20
CA THR A 457 -19.46 2.40 -12.48
C THR A 457 -19.24 3.68 -13.30
N ASP A 458 -18.71 4.72 -12.67
CA ASP A 458 -18.55 6.06 -13.23
C ASP A 458 -17.08 6.54 -13.29
N ALA A 459 -16.12 5.63 -13.08
CA ALA A 459 -14.68 5.91 -13.06
C ALA A 459 -13.98 5.53 -14.38
N ASN A 460 -12.85 6.17 -14.70
CA ASN A 460 -12.06 5.88 -15.92
C ASN A 460 -11.36 4.51 -15.90
N THR A 461 -11.23 3.91 -14.73
CA THR A 461 -10.68 2.56 -14.57
C THR A 461 -11.66 1.46 -14.99
N ARG A 462 -12.95 1.78 -15.19
CA ARG A 462 -13.94 0.83 -15.69
C ARG A 462 -13.83 0.76 -17.21
N LEU A 463 -13.52 -0.44 -17.71
CA LEU A 463 -13.47 -0.70 -19.15
C LEU A 463 -14.78 -0.28 -19.81
N GLY A 464 -14.69 0.44 -20.91
CA GLY A 464 -15.81 0.91 -21.71
C GLY A 464 -16.31 2.29 -21.31
N LEU A 465 -15.68 2.92 -20.31
CA LEU A 465 -15.99 4.27 -19.86
C LEU A 465 -14.69 5.05 -19.61
N HIS A 466 -14.47 6.08 -20.42
CA HIS A 466 -13.38 7.00 -20.20
C HIS A 466 -13.84 8.45 -20.42
N ARG A 467 -13.43 9.35 -19.53
CA ARG A 467 -13.64 10.79 -19.71
C ARG A 467 -12.34 11.53 -19.52
N ILE A 468 -12.11 12.48 -20.42
CA ILE A 468 -11.05 13.48 -20.35
C ILE A 468 -11.55 14.71 -19.60
N ASN A 469 -10.66 15.64 -19.26
CA ASN A 469 -10.86 16.80 -18.39
C ASN A 469 -10.96 16.49 -16.90
N VAL A 470 -10.68 17.53 -16.11
CA VAL A 470 -10.69 17.49 -14.66
C VAL A 470 -12.06 17.09 -14.11
N THR A 471 -12.04 16.24 -13.08
CA THR A 471 -13.22 15.82 -12.32
C THR A 471 -13.45 16.73 -11.12
N THR A 472 -14.51 17.55 -11.15
CA THR A 472 -14.81 18.53 -10.10
C THR A 472 -16.06 18.16 -9.30
N ARG A 473 -15.95 18.19 -7.98
CA ARG A 473 -17.08 18.12 -7.05
C ARG A 473 -17.74 19.50 -6.96
N THR A 474 -18.94 19.61 -7.51
CA THR A 474 -19.76 20.84 -7.46
C THR A 474 -21.23 20.49 -7.62
N GLY A 475 -22.12 21.20 -6.92
CA GLY A 475 -23.56 20.96 -7.01
C GLY A 475 -24.00 19.60 -6.45
N ASN A 476 -23.28 19.05 -5.48
CA ASN A 476 -23.47 17.71 -4.93
C ASN A 476 -23.27 16.53 -5.91
N VAL A 477 -22.59 16.76 -7.04
CA VAL A 477 -22.21 15.71 -8.01
C VAL A 477 -20.73 15.83 -8.38
N TRP A 478 -20.16 14.76 -8.91
CA TRP A 478 -18.91 14.86 -9.67
C TRP A 478 -19.29 15.15 -11.12
N ASN A 479 -18.89 16.30 -11.64
CA ASN A 479 -19.37 16.77 -12.94
C ASN A 479 -18.85 15.95 -14.12
N ASN A 480 -17.74 15.23 -13.94
CA ASN A 480 -17.06 14.51 -15.00
C ASN A 480 -16.71 13.07 -14.61
N GLY A 481 -17.52 12.44 -13.76
CA GLY A 481 -17.36 11.05 -13.32
C GLY A 481 -16.76 10.89 -11.92
N PHE A 482 -16.70 9.67 -11.40
CA PHE A 482 -16.16 9.40 -10.07
C PHE A 482 -14.61 9.48 -10.04
N PRO A 483 -14.00 10.01 -8.96
CA PRO A 483 -12.54 10.02 -8.79
C PRO A 483 -11.89 8.63 -8.76
N ASP A 484 -10.75 8.48 -9.41
CA ASP A 484 -9.94 7.26 -9.37
C ASP A 484 -8.44 7.55 -9.56
N ARG A 485 -7.63 6.50 -9.74
CA ARG A 485 -6.17 6.59 -9.87
C ARG A 485 -5.67 7.23 -11.16
N SER A 486 -6.49 7.44 -12.19
CA SER A 486 -6.08 8.14 -13.42
C SER A 486 -6.48 9.62 -13.40
N ARG A 487 -7.39 10.02 -12.50
CA ARG A 487 -8.05 11.33 -12.55
C ARG A 487 -7.42 12.45 -11.72
N HIS A 488 -7.43 13.66 -12.29
CA HIS A 488 -7.26 14.93 -11.61
C HIS A 488 -8.60 15.35 -11.00
N THR A 489 -8.65 15.32 -9.68
CA THR A 489 -9.87 15.56 -8.89
C THR A 489 -9.82 16.93 -8.21
N VAL A 490 -10.88 17.73 -8.32
CA VAL A 490 -11.04 19.03 -7.64
C VAL A 490 -12.27 19.02 -6.74
N VAL A 491 -12.14 19.55 -5.53
CA VAL A 491 -13.25 19.72 -4.58
C VAL A 491 -13.52 21.21 -4.37
N GLU A 492 -14.63 21.72 -4.90
CA GLU A 492 -15.03 23.15 -4.82
C GLU A 492 -16.27 23.39 -3.94
N GLU A 493 -16.74 22.36 -3.24
CA GLU A 493 -17.78 22.44 -2.23
C GLU A 493 -17.42 21.58 -1.00
N ASN A 494 -18.09 21.82 0.12
CA ASN A 494 -17.95 20.93 1.28
C ASN A 494 -18.46 19.53 0.93
N TYR A 495 -17.60 18.54 1.10
CA TYR A 495 -17.88 17.16 0.74
C TYR A 495 -17.35 16.23 1.83
N ASN A 496 -18.23 15.35 2.33
CA ASN A 496 -17.87 14.29 3.26
C ASN A 496 -17.96 12.93 2.56
N HIS A 497 -16.83 12.30 2.32
CA HIS A 497 -16.74 10.97 1.74
C HIS A 497 -16.85 9.89 2.82
N ILE A 498 -17.65 8.85 2.56
CA ILE A 498 -17.95 7.74 3.46
C ILE A 498 -18.13 6.42 2.68
N GLY A 499 -17.88 5.28 3.33
CA GLY A 499 -18.29 3.95 2.89
C GLY A 499 -17.35 3.25 1.90
N SER A 500 -16.31 3.94 1.42
CA SER A 500 -15.26 3.36 0.58
C SER A 500 -13.99 4.20 0.64
N ARG A 501 -12.86 3.66 0.17
CA ARG A 501 -11.68 4.47 -0.11
C ARG A 501 -11.97 5.52 -1.19
N LEU A 502 -11.44 6.73 -1.04
CA LEU A 502 -11.39 7.75 -2.09
C LEU A 502 -10.01 7.75 -2.72
N SER A 503 -9.94 7.64 -4.04
CA SER A 503 -8.68 7.65 -4.78
C SER A 503 -8.65 8.81 -5.78
N ALA A 504 -7.47 9.41 -5.94
CA ALA A 504 -7.21 10.40 -6.97
C ALA A 504 -5.76 10.24 -7.48
N ARG A 505 -5.49 10.60 -8.73
CA ARG A 505 -4.10 10.81 -9.16
C ARG A 505 -3.57 12.13 -8.62
N LYS A 506 -4.32 13.20 -8.86
CA LYS A 506 -4.08 14.55 -8.34
C LYS A 506 -5.32 15.03 -7.60
N LEU A 507 -5.15 15.73 -6.50
CA LEU A 507 -6.25 16.27 -5.69
C LEU A 507 -6.07 17.76 -5.47
N VAL A 508 -7.11 18.55 -5.76
CA VAL A 508 -7.19 19.96 -5.43
C VAL A 508 -8.38 20.17 -4.48
N VAL A 509 -8.18 20.88 -3.39
CA VAL A 509 -9.29 21.47 -2.60
C VAL A 509 -9.23 22.97 -2.80
N ASN A 510 -10.35 23.55 -3.23
CA ASN A 510 -10.47 24.94 -3.63
C ASN A 510 -11.77 25.56 -3.09
N ASN A 511 -11.97 26.87 -3.28
CA ASN A 511 -13.19 27.59 -2.95
C ASN A 511 -13.54 27.64 -1.44
N ASN A 512 -12.52 27.62 -0.58
CA ASN A 512 -12.68 27.55 0.89
C ASN A 512 -13.48 26.31 1.32
N SER A 513 -13.27 25.20 0.62
CA SER A 513 -14.05 23.96 0.78
C SER A 513 -13.40 23.00 1.76
N LYS A 514 -14.23 22.11 2.30
CA LYS A 514 -13.83 21.04 3.20
C LYS A 514 -14.01 19.69 2.51
N LEU A 515 -12.92 18.99 2.26
CA LEU A 515 -12.93 17.56 1.97
C LEU A 515 -12.79 16.81 3.28
N ALA A 516 -13.88 16.26 3.81
CA ALA A 516 -13.83 15.31 4.90
C ALA A 516 -13.84 13.88 4.35
N VAL A 517 -13.01 13.02 4.91
CA VAL A 517 -13.04 11.57 4.72
C VAL A 517 -13.28 10.98 6.10
N THR A 518 -14.34 10.17 6.25
CA THR A 518 -14.75 9.64 7.56
C THR A 518 -14.64 8.12 7.56
N ASP A 519 -13.83 7.58 8.48
CA ASP A 519 -13.52 6.17 8.65
C ASP A 519 -13.03 5.43 7.39
N GLU A 520 -12.40 6.16 6.46
CA GLU A 520 -12.00 5.63 5.15
C GLU A 520 -10.58 6.08 4.76
N LEU A 521 -9.99 5.37 3.79
CA LEU A 521 -8.69 5.70 3.24
C LEU A 521 -8.80 6.76 2.13
N LEU A 522 -8.01 7.83 2.23
CA LEU A 522 -7.73 8.75 1.12
C LEU A 522 -6.38 8.41 0.50
N VAL A 523 -6.37 8.02 -0.78
CA VAL A 523 -5.13 7.78 -1.53
C VAL A 523 -4.97 8.79 -2.66
N VAL A 524 -3.83 9.48 -2.68
CA VAL A 524 -3.48 10.40 -3.77
C VAL A 524 -2.14 10.00 -4.36
N THR A 525 -2.12 9.56 -5.61
CA THR A 525 -0.89 9.02 -6.22
C THR A 525 0.19 10.09 -6.39
N ASN A 526 -0.20 11.33 -6.68
CA ASN A 526 0.71 12.40 -7.08
C ASN A 526 0.51 13.69 -6.25
N ASP A 527 -0.02 14.76 -6.84
CA ASP A 527 -0.06 16.10 -6.25
C ASP A 527 -1.29 16.32 -5.37
N ILE A 528 -1.10 17.05 -4.27
CA ILE A 528 -2.20 17.62 -3.46
C ILE A 528 -2.04 19.14 -3.45
N THR A 529 -3.08 19.88 -3.86
CA THR A 529 -3.08 21.35 -3.85
C THR A 529 -4.22 21.88 -2.99
N LEU A 530 -3.89 22.66 -1.97
CA LEU A 530 -4.87 23.34 -1.09
C LEU A 530 -4.85 24.84 -1.38
N THR A 531 -5.64 25.28 -2.36
CA THR A 531 -5.46 26.57 -3.05
C THR A 531 -5.55 27.78 -2.13
N ASN A 532 -6.55 27.82 -1.25
CA ASN A 532 -6.90 28.92 -0.37
C ASN A 532 -6.65 28.58 1.10
N SER A 533 -6.51 29.62 1.93
CA SER A 533 -6.20 29.48 3.35
C SER A 533 -7.29 28.80 4.19
N ASN A 534 -8.52 28.70 3.67
CA ASN A 534 -9.64 28.00 4.32
C ASN A 534 -9.97 26.65 3.67
N ASP A 535 -9.20 26.22 2.67
CA ASP A 535 -9.35 24.86 2.14
C ASP A 535 -8.85 23.85 3.18
N GLU A 536 -9.62 22.78 3.37
CA GLU A 536 -9.42 21.81 4.44
C GLU A 536 -9.52 20.38 3.92
N ILE A 537 -8.53 19.55 4.24
CA ILE A 537 -8.69 18.08 4.26
C ILE A 537 -8.90 17.67 5.72
N ARG A 538 -9.97 16.92 6.02
CA ARG A 538 -10.28 16.41 7.36
C ARG A 538 -10.27 14.89 7.35
N LEU A 539 -9.35 14.30 8.10
CA LEU A 539 -9.29 12.86 8.34
C LEU A 539 -10.10 12.55 9.61
N VAL A 540 -11.40 12.33 9.42
CA VAL A 540 -12.36 12.11 10.51
C VAL A 540 -12.34 10.64 10.94
N GLY A 541 -12.38 10.40 12.24
CA GLY A 541 -12.42 9.05 12.81
C GLY A 541 -11.11 8.30 12.55
N THR A 542 -11.20 7.13 11.94
CA THR A 542 -10.05 6.25 11.64
C THR A 542 -9.38 6.53 10.29
N SER A 543 -9.78 7.60 9.61
CA SER A 543 -9.30 7.95 8.26
C SER A 543 -7.81 8.30 8.23
N GLN A 544 -7.17 8.00 7.09
CA GLN A 544 -5.74 8.30 6.88
C GLN A 544 -5.51 8.80 5.45
N LEU A 545 -4.42 9.54 5.27
CA LEU A 545 -3.94 10.00 3.96
C LEU A 545 -2.66 9.25 3.57
N ILE A 546 -2.70 8.60 2.42
CA ILE A 546 -1.54 7.96 1.78
C ILE A 546 -1.26 8.64 0.45
N GLN A 547 0.01 9.01 0.25
CA GLN A 547 0.54 9.39 -1.05
C GLN A 547 1.57 8.36 -1.49
N THR A 548 1.60 8.02 -2.78
CA THR A 548 2.44 6.92 -3.30
C THR A 548 3.58 7.37 -4.22
N HIS A 549 3.64 8.66 -4.61
CA HIS A 549 4.76 9.16 -5.42
C HIS A 549 6.12 8.93 -4.74
N THR A 550 7.15 8.69 -5.54
CA THR A 550 8.52 8.40 -5.07
C THR A 550 9.44 9.62 -5.01
N GLY A 551 8.94 10.81 -5.39
CA GLY A 551 9.68 12.07 -5.35
C GLY A 551 9.73 12.73 -3.97
N THR A 552 10.25 13.97 -3.94
CA THR A 552 10.11 14.89 -2.80
C THR A 552 8.66 15.35 -2.63
N THR A 553 8.40 16.34 -1.77
CA THR A 553 7.07 16.91 -1.56
C THR A 553 6.35 17.29 -2.86
N LYS A 554 5.08 16.90 -2.97
CA LYS A 554 4.10 17.27 -4.00
C LYS A 554 2.82 17.88 -3.40
N VAL A 555 2.87 18.22 -2.11
CA VAL A 555 1.83 19.02 -1.44
C VAL A 555 2.15 20.50 -1.62
N SER A 556 1.15 21.30 -2.02
CA SER A 556 1.31 22.75 -2.17
C SER A 556 0.06 23.53 -1.75
N GLY A 557 0.19 24.85 -1.62
CA GLY A 557 -0.90 25.76 -1.30
C GLY A 557 -0.89 26.28 0.14
N SER A 558 -2.00 26.92 0.55
CA SER A 558 -2.13 27.63 1.83
C SER A 558 -3.21 27.08 2.76
N GLY A 559 -3.95 26.05 2.33
CA GLY A 559 -4.92 25.36 3.17
C GLY A 559 -4.27 24.42 4.19
N LYS A 560 -5.09 23.58 4.83
CA LYS A 560 -4.67 22.72 5.93
C LYS A 560 -5.25 21.31 5.88
N LEU A 561 -4.49 20.35 6.39
CA LEU A 561 -4.98 19.04 6.80
C LEU A 561 -5.25 19.05 8.31
N LEU A 562 -6.36 18.43 8.72
CA LEU A 562 -6.72 18.16 10.10
C LEU A 562 -6.75 16.65 10.34
N VAL A 563 -6.09 16.18 11.39
CA VAL A 563 -6.11 14.78 11.83
C VAL A 563 -5.98 14.71 13.35
N ASP A 564 -6.76 13.83 13.96
CA ASP A 564 -6.78 13.66 15.41
C ASP A 564 -5.73 12.63 15.88
N GLN A 565 -5.25 12.81 17.10
CA GLN A 565 -4.47 11.84 17.84
C GLN A 565 -4.82 11.92 19.33
N ASN A 566 -5.13 10.77 19.95
CA ASN A 566 -5.69 10.69 21.28
C ASN A 566 -4.67 10.19 22.33
N SER A 567 -4.57 10.93 23.44
CA SER A 567 -3.86 10.51 24.65
C SER A 567 -4.88 10.13 25.71
N THR A 568 -5.11 8.83 25.95
CA THR A 568 -6.19 8.37 26.86
C THR A 568 -5.82 8.46 28.33
N VAL A 569 -4.53 8.60 28.68
CA VAL A 569 -4.09 8.59 30.08
C VAL A 569 -4.11 9.99 30.71
N PRO A 570 -4.89 10.22 31.78
CA PRO A 570 -4.93 11.50 32.50
C PRO A 570 -3.69 11.72 33.37
N SER A 571 -2.84 12.68 33.03
CA SER A 571 -1.75 13.11 33.93
C SER A 571 -1.24 14.51 33.63
N LEU A 572 -0.85 15.24 34.70
CA LEU A 572 -0.15 16.53 34.64
C LEU A 572 1.37 16.34 34.62
N TYR A 573 1.86 15.18 35.05
CA TYR A 573 3.28 14.92 35.28
C TYR A 573 3.91 14.07 34.18
N ARG A 574 3.09 13.34 33.40
CA ARG A 574 3.53 12.50 32.29
C ARG A 574 3.90 13.28 31.04
N TYR A 575 5.03 12.93 30.45
CA TYR A 575 5.45 13.40 29.13
C TYR A 575 4.80 12.58 28.02
N ASN A 576 4.11 13.24 27.09
CA ASN A 576 3.79 12.81 25.73
C ASN A 576 5.03 12.83 24.85
N TYR A 577 5.15 11.84 23.96
CA TYR A 577 6.24 11.71 22.99
C TYR A 577 5.57 11.66 21.63
N MET A 578 5.72 12.75 20.88
CA MET A 578 4.99 12.94 19.63
C MET A 578 5.92 13.51 18.55
N SER A 579 5.50 13.40 17.30
CA SER A 579 5.96 14.19 16.18
C SER A 579 4.74 14.75 15.45
N SER A 580 4.95 15.52 14.39
CA SER A 580 3.86 16.17 13.66
C SER A 580 3.65 15.53 12.28
N PRO A 581 2.41 15.09 11.95
CA PRO A 581 2.04 14.64 10.60
C PRO A 581 1.91 15.79 9.59
N VAL A 582 2.03 17.03 10.07
CA VAL A 582 1.88 18.27 9.30
C VAL A 582 2.99 19.26 9.66
N ASN A 583 3.33 20.16 8.74
CA ASN A 583 4.17 21.32 9.02
C ASN A 583 3.33 22.57 9.30
N THR A 584 3.98 23.62 9.83
CA THR A 584 3.39 24.96 9.81
C THR A 584 2.98 25.28 8.37
N ILE A 585 1.79 25.84 8.18
CA ILE A 585 1.26 26.14 6.84
C ILE A 585 2.28 26.92 6.02
N GLY A 586 2.67 26.37 4.87
CA GLY A 586 3.63 26.98 3.94
C GLY A 586 5.10 26.93 4.36
N ALA A 587 5.45 26.16 5.41
CA ALA A 587 6.82 25.98 5.88
C ALA A 587 7.26 24.49 5.83
N ASN A 588 8.56 24.27 5.96
CA ASN A 588 9.18 22.93 6.07
C ASN A 588 9.45 22.51 7.52
N THR A 589 8.98 23.31 8.48
CA THR A 589 9.17 23.13 9.93
C THR A 589 7.86 23.34 10.67
N TYR A 590 7.79 22.90 11.92
CA TYR A 590 6.61 23.06 12.77
C TYR A 590 6.96 23.56 14.17
N SER A 591 5.96 24.05 14.90
CA SER A 591 6.03 24.31 16.33
C SER A 591 4.74 23.85 16.98
N LEU A 592 4.75 23.54 18.28
CA LEU A 592 3.53 23.04 18.93
C LEU A 592 2.36 24.03 18.83
N GLU A 593 2.61 25.33 18.98
CA GLU A 593 1.59 26.37 18.89
C GLU A 593 0.93 26.44 17.50
N THR A 594 1.69 26.15 16.45
CA THR A 594 1.19 26.23 15.07
C THR A 594 0.40 24.99 14.68
N VAL A 595 0.89 23.80 15.04
CA VAL A 595 0.31 22.54 14.54
C VAL A 595 -0.58 21.79 15.53
N LEU A 596 -0.38 21.93 16.84
CA LEU A 596 -1.12 21.14 17.83
C LEU A 596 -2.28 21.95 18.42
N LYS A 597 -3.50 21.42 18.28
CA LYS A 597 -4.74 22.06 18.73
C LYS A 597 -5.45 21.23 19.80
N ASP A 598 -6.28 21.91 20.59
CA ASP A 598 -7.21 21.28 21.52
C ASP A 598 -8.32 20.59 20.73
N GLY A 599 -8.21 19.27 20.65
CA GLY A 599 -9.17 18.37 20.02
C GLY A 599 -10.15 17.75 21.02
N THR A 600 -10.37 18.35 22.21
CA THR A 600 -11.32 17.80 23.20
C THR A 600 -12.69 17.50 22.59
N THR A 601 -13.14 18.37 21.68
CA THR A 601 -14.19 18.04 20.72
C THR A 601 -13.52 17.36 19.52
N PRO A 602 -13.77 16.06 19.29
CA PRO A 602 -13.17 15.34 18.16
C PRO A 602 -13.49 16.00 16.82
N LEU A 603 -12.60 15.80 15.86
CA LEU A 603 -12.76 16.25 14.49
C LEU A 603 -14.05 15.66 13.89
N ASP A 604 -14.82 16.50 13.20
CA ASP A 604 -15.98 16.10 12.42
C ASP A 604 -15.96 16.77 11.04
N ALA A 605 -16.86 16.36 10.14
CA ALA A 605 -16.89 16.84 8.77
C ALA A 605 -17.34 18.30 8.59
N THR A 606 -18.05 18.90 9.56
CA THR A 606 -18.85 20.12 9.35
C THR A 606 -18.49 21.29 10.26
N SER A 607 -18.15 21.04 11.53
CA SER A 607 -17.91 22.07 12.55
C SER A 607 -16.79 23.02 12.16
N SER A 608 -16.90 24.29 12.55
CA SER A 608 -15.87 25.30 12.31
C SER A 608 -14.64 25.08 13.20
N ILE A 609 -13.46 25.37 12.66
CA ILE A 609 -12.24 25.54 13.47
C ILE A 609 -12.50 26.61 14.54
N GLY A 610 -12.05 26.36 15.77
CA GLY A 610 -12.37 27.14 16.96
C GLY A 610 -13.56 26.60 17.76
N THR A 611 -14.38 25.72 17.16
CA THR A 611 -15.30 24.81 17.88
C THR A 611 -14.64 23.45 18.08
N ILE A 612 -14.07 22.93 16.98
CA ILE A 612 -13.09 21.84 16.93
C ILE A 612 -11.70 22.43 16.71
N ALA A 613 -10.63 21.68 17.03
CA ALA A 613 -9.25 22.13 16.84
C ALA A 613 -9.00 23.55 17.39
N LYS A 614 -9.35 23.79 18.67
CA LYS A 614 -9.19 25.11 19.30
C LYS A 614 -7.72 25.40 19.57
N ASP A 615 -7.31 26.66 19.56
CA ASP A 615 -5.95 27.01 19.96
C ASP A 615 -5.72 26.67 21.44
N ILE A 616 -4.63 25.96 21.73
CA ILE A 616 -4.21 25.63 23.09
C ILE A 616 -3.68 26.89 23.78
N THR A 617 -4.09 27.13 25.02
CA THR A 617 -3.54 28.24 25.81
C THR A 617 -2.26 27.80 26.52
N PHE A 618 -1.10 28.23 26.03
CA PHE A 618 0.17 27.91 26.70
C PHE A 618 0.42 28.83 27.91
N VAL A 619 0.77 28.23 29.04
CA VAL A 619 1.02 28.93 30.32
C VAL A 619 2.46 28.76 30.79
N GLY A 620 2.94 29.74 31.55
CA GLY A 620 4.19 29.61 32.30
C GLY A 620 4.01 28.72 33.54
N GLY A 621 5.12 28.39 34.22
CA GLY A 621 5.12 27.44 35.34
C GLY A 621 5.24 26.00 34.86
N TYR A 622 4.80 25.04 35.68
CA TYR A 622 5.00 23.61 35.42
C TYR A 622 3.73 22.83 35.04
N ASP A 623 2.54 23.34 35.36
CA ASP A 623 1.29 22.60 35.19
C ASP A 623 0.38 23.20 34.11
N GLY A 624 -0.20 22.32 33.29
CA GLY A 624 -1.37 22.62 32.48
C GLY A 624 -2.67 22.54 33.30
N ALA A 625 -3.82 22.67 32.63
CA ALA A 625 -5.12 22.52 33.25
C ALA A 625 -6.19 22.13 32.23
N THR A 626 -7.25 21.47 32.73
CA THR A 626 -8.41 20.99 31.95
C THR A 626 -9.40 22.10 31.59
N THR A 627 -8.90 23.30 31.28
CA THR A 627 -9.69 24.46 30.84
C THR A 627 -10.32 24.20 29.45
N ASP A 628 -11.17 25.12 28.97
CA ASP A 628 -11.72 25.07 27.60
C ASP A 628 -11.48 26.42 26.89
N PRO A 629 -10.55 26.50 25.92
CA PRO A 629 -9.63 25.45 25.49
C PRO A 629 -8.63 25.07 26.61
N ILE A 630 -8.03 23.88 26.53
CA ILE A 630 -7.05 23.40 27.52
C ILE A 630 -5.84 24.32 27.64
N THR A 631 -5.15 24.23 28.77
CA THR A 631 -3.83 24.84 28.95
C THR A 631 -2.73 23.79 29.06
N LEU A 632 -1.58 24.08 28.43
CA LEU A 632 -0.36 23.29 28.54
C LEU A 632 0.79 24.16 29.04
N ALA A 633 1.63 23.61 29.91
CA ALA A 633 2.82 24.31 30.39
C ALA A 633 3.93 24.27 29.34
N GLU A 634 4.36 25.43 28.86
CA GLU A 634 5.41 25.51 27.82
C GLU A 634 6.79 25.10 28.36
N HIS A 635 6.97 25.08 29.68
CA HIS A 635 8.23 24.68 30.34
C HIS A 635 8.64 23.24 30.06
N TRP A 636 7.72 22.38 29.62
CA TRP A 636 7.97 20.95 29.42
C TRP A 636 8.10 20.55 27.97
N VAL A 637 8.19 21.51 27.05
CA VAL A 637 8.29 21.24 25.62
C VAL A 637 9.74 21.12 25.18
N TYR A 638 10.22 19.90 24.97
CA TYR A 638 11.61 19.63 24.56
C TYR A 638 11.69 18.73 23.34
N SER A 639 12.78 18.81 22.60
CA SER A 639 13.19 17.79 21.62
C SER A 639 14.53 17.20 22.01
N TYR A 640 14.89 16.06 21.40
CA TYR A 640 16.17 15.41 21.61
C TYR A 640 16.80 15.07 20.25
N SER A 641 17.71 15.91 19.79
CA SER A 641 18.45 15.72 18.54
C SER A 641 19.87 15.19 18.80
N PRO A 642 20.55 14.60 17.80
CA PRO A 642 21.90 14.05 17.93
C PRO A 642 22.95 15.10 18.37
N GLY A 643 24.01 14.66 19.06
CA GLY A 643 25.06 15.48 19.66
C GLY A 643 25.84 14.76 20.77
N SER A 644 27.02 15.28 21.17
CA SER A 644 27.97 14.59 22.05
C SER A 644 27.35 14.08 23.37
N ASN A 645 27.14 12.75 23.40
CA ASN A 645 26.56 11.87 24.44
C ASN A 645 26.26 12.46 25.82
N GLY A 646 24.95 12.59 26.11
CA GLY A 646 24.44 12.70 27.48
C GLY A 646 22.97 13.14 27.58
N ARG A 647 22.50 13.29 28.83
CA ARG A 647 21.21 13.93 29.20
C ARG A 647 21.14 15.42 28.79
N SER A 648 22.23 15.96 28.26
CA SER A 648 22.41 17.37 27.91
C SER A 648 21.86 17.77 26.54
N ASN A 649 21.44 16.81 25.71
CA ASN A 649 20.93 17.09 24.36
C ASN A 649 19.45 17.47 24.32
N TRP A 650 18.74 17.37 25.46
CA TRP A 650 17.38 17.89 25.57
C TRP A 650 17.37 19.40 25.30
N ALA A 651 16.83 19.79 24.15
CA ALA A 651 16.73 21.17 23.73
C ALA A 651 15.34 21.70 24.04
N HIS A 652 15.27 22.79 24.82
CA HIS A 652 14.00 23.40 25.17
C HIS A 652 13.43 24.13 23.94
N LYS A 653 12.20 23.77 23.55
CA LYS A 653 11.52 24.31 22.36
C LYS A 653 10.39 25.27 22.72
N TYR A 654 9.94 25.25 23.97
CA TYR A 654 8.76 26.02 24.40
C TYR A 654 7.58 25.75 23.44
N ARG A 655 6.59 26.64 23.38
CA ARG A 655 5.48 26.48 22.43
C ARG A 655 5.83 26.81 20.97
N GLY A 656 6.80 27.71 20.76
CA GLY A 656 6.94 28.45 19.50
C GLY A 656 8.28 28.29 18.76
N LEU A 657 9.31 27.66 19.33
CA LEU A 657 10.55 27.43 18.59
C LEU A 657 10.36 26.33 17.54
N PRO A 658 10.96 26.47 16.35
CA PRO A 658 10.78 25.52 15.26
C PRO A 658 11.44 24.16 15.54
N LEU A 659 10.79 23.13 15.05
CA LEU A 659 11.17 21.73 14.96
C LEU A 659 11.22 21.34 13.49
N ASP A 660 12.22 20.54 13.12
CA ASP A 660 12.36 20.07 11.75
C ASP A 660 11.39 18.91 11.49
N LYS A 661 10.97 18.76 10.23
CA LYS A 661 10.10 17.66 9.79
C LYS A 661 10.74 16.31 10.19
N GLY A 662 9.99 15.45 10.87
CA GLY A 662 10.47 14.16 11.37
C GLY A 662 11.06 14.17 12.79
N ASP A 663 11.46 15.32 13.32
CA ASP A 663 11.88 15.43 14.72
C ASP A 663 10.72 15.05 15.64
N GLY A 664 11.02 14.44 16.77
CA GLY A 664 10.06 14.23 17.85
C GLY A 664 10.25 15.26 18.97
N TYR A 665 9.20 15.44 19.74
CA TYR A 665 9.15 16.32 20.91
C TYR A 665 8.41 15.66 22.05
N ILE A 666 8.66 16.18 23.25
CA ILE A 666 7.93 15.84 24.46
C ILE A 666 7.18 17.05 25.02
N PHE A 667 6.07 16.81 25.72
CA PHE A 667 5.34 17.82 26.49
C PHE A 667 4.47 17.14 27.55
N LYS A 668 4.02 17.87 28.58
CA LYS A 668 3.12 17.32 29.60
C LYS A 668 1.65 17.59 29.29
N GLY A 669 0.78 16.62 29.61
CA GLY A 669 -0.65 16.71 29.36
C GLY A 669 -1.40 17.66 30.33
N PRO A 670 -2.70 17.91 30.10
CA PRO A 670 -3.51 18.82 30.89
C PRO A 670 -4.11 18.20 32.16
N GLY A 671 -3.80 16.94 32.49
CA GLY A 671 -4.37 16.23 33.64
C GLY A 671 -5.67 15.46 33.37
N ARG A 672 -6.05 15.25 32.10
CA ARG A 672 -7.21 14.44 31.67
C ARG A 672 -6.88 13.61 30.42
N PRO A 673 -7.68 12.58 30.06
CA PRO A 673 -7.62 12.02 28.72
C PRO A 673 -7.87 13.13 27.71
N GLN A 674 -7.05 13.22 26.67
CA GLN A 674 -7.03 14.37 25.78
C GLN A 674 -6.81 13.95 24.34
N ASN A 675 -7.80 14.24 23.50
CA ASN A 675 -7.65 14.23 22.06
C ASN A 675 -7.01 15.53 21.58
N TYR A 676 -6.01 15.43 20.72
CA TYR A 676 -5.36 16.55 20.07
C TYR A 676 -5.66 16.53 18.58
N THR A 677 -5.80 17.69 17.96
CA THR A 677 -5.93 17.79 16.51
C THR A 677 -4.66 18.42 15.94
N PHE A 678 -3.98 17.71 15.05
CA PHE A 678 -2.93 18.30 14.23
C PHE A 678 -3.54 19.10 13.08
N LEU A 679 -3.04 20.31 12.85
CA LEU A 679 -3.51 21.22 11.82
C LEU A 679 -2.33 21.87 11.11
N GLY A 680 -2.20 21.67 9.79
CA GLY A 680 -1.10 22.25 9.03
C GLY A 680 -0.98 21.76 7.59
N THR A 681 0.13 22.04 6.92
CA THR A 681 0.42 21.47 5.59
C THR A 681 0.79 19.99 5.75
N PRO A 682 0.08 19.02 5.12
CA PRO A 682 0.39 17.61 5.30
C PRO A 682 1.79 17.27 4.80
N ASN A 683 2.49 16.44 5.57
CA ASN A 683 3.83 16.01 5.23
C ASN A 683 3.81 14.91 4.19
N ASP A 684 4.63 15.06 3.14
CA ASP A 684 4.77 14.07 2.07
C ASP A 684 6.16 13.92 1.47
N GLY A 685 6.29 12.91 0.61
CA GLY A 685 7.49 12.62 -0.18
C GLY A 685 8.67 12.09 0.61
N ASN A 686 9.78 11.95 -0.12
CA ASN A 686 11.03 11.44 0.40
C ASN A 686 11.88 12.59 0.98
N PHE A 687 12.32 12.44 2.23
CA PHE A 687 13.18 13.40 2.92
C PHE A 687 13.99 12.73 4.03
N ASN A 688 15.06 13.40 4.45
CA ASN A 688 15.87 12.98 5.59
C ASN A 688 15.69 13.95 6.76
N THR A 689 15.93 13.48 7.98
CA THR A 689 16.15 14.37 9.14
C THR A 689 17.28 15.35 8.84
N VAL A 690 17.17 16.58 9.35
CA VAL A 690 18.20 17.62 9.14
C VAL A 690 19.51 17.26 9.83
N ALA A 691 19.43 16.71 11.04
CA ALA A 691 20.58 16.16 11.74
C ALA A 691 20.72 14.66 11.42
N PRO A 692 21.90 14.16 11.03
CA PRO A 692 22.19 12.74 11.03
C PRO A 692 22.40 12.25 12.47
N VAL A 693 22.03 11.01 12.76
CA VAL A 693 22.36 10.36 14.03
C VAL A 693 23.82 9.92 14.00
N GLY A 694 24.60 10.27 15.03
CA GLY A 694 25.99 9.81 15.14
C GLY A 694 26.13 8.42 15.76
N ALA A 695 27.34 7.87 15.74
CA ALA A 695 27.61 6.54 16.28
C ALA A 695 27.22 6.42 17.77
N ASN A 696 26.34 5.46 18.09
CA ASN A 696 25.77 5.24 19.42
C ASN A 696 24.98 6.44 20.00
N GLU A 697 24.72 7.50 19.22
CA GLU A 697 23.91 8.63 19.66
C GLU A 697 22.42 8.29 19.55
N SER A 698 21.61 8.80 20.48
CA SER A 698 20.14 8.64 20.43
C SER A 698 19.49 9.84 19.71
N TYR A 699 18.36 9.61 19.07
CA TYR A 699 17.56 10.64 18.41
C TYR A 699 16.08 10.40 18.68
N LEU A 700 15.38 11.38 19.27
CA LEU A 700 13.92 11.39 19.34
C LEU A 700 13.35 11.87 18.01
N ILE A 701 12.72 10.95 17.30
CA ILE A 701 11.97 11.18 16.05
C ILE A 701 10.52 10.76 16.25
N GLY A 702 9.70 10.83 15.20
CA GLY A 702 8.38 10.20 15.23
C GLY A 702 7.80 10.03 13.85
N ASN A 703 6.62 9.40 13.78
CA ASN A 703 5.90 9.24 12.52
C ASN A 703 5.47 10.62 11.98
N PRO A 704 6.05 11.09 10.86
CA PRO A 704 5.81 12.42 10.33
C PRO A 704 4.64 12.44 9.34
N PHE A 705 3.92 11.33 9.15
CA PHE A 705 2.92 11.18 8.10
C PHE A 705 1.48 11.16 8.67
N PRO A 706 0.48 11.67 7.93
CA PRO A 706 -0.94 11.57 8.27
C PRO A 706 -1.51 10.15 7.99
N SER A 707 -0.72 9.12 8.23
CA SER A 707 -1.04 7.68 8.10
C SER A 707 -0.13 6.88 9.02
N ALA A 708 -0.48 5.61 9.28
CA ALA A 708 0.42 4.72 10.01
C ALA A 708 1.69 4.45 9.19
N MET A 709 2.81 4.20 9.89
CA MET A 709 4.12 3.98 9.28
C MET A 709 4.65 2.57 9.60
N SER A 710 5.04 1.80 8.58
CA SER A 710 5.57 0.45 8.74
C SER A 710 6.93 0.45 9.45
N VAL A 711 7.02 -0.26 10.57
CA VAL A 711 8.27 -0.45 11.31
C VAL A 711 9.29 -1.23 10.47
N LYS A 712 8.86 -2.30 9.78
CA LYS A 712 9.72 -3.10 8.90
C LYS A 712 10.37 -2.21 7.84
N LYS A 713 9.56 -1.47 7.08
CA LYS A 713 10.08 -0.63 5.99
C LYS A 713 10.96 0.51 6.51
N PHE A 714 10.56 1.13 7.62
CA PHE A 714 11.37 2.17 8.27
C PHE A 714 12.75 1.62 8.68
N ILE A 715 12.81 0.45 9.32
CA ILE A 715 14.08 -0.18 9.71
C ILE A 715 14.91 -0.56 8.48
N GLU A 716 14.32 -1.17 7.45
CA GLU A 716 15.02 -1.57 6.24
C GLU A 716 15.64 -0.36 5.50
N ASP A 717 14.90 0.76 5.40
CA ASP A 717 15.40 1.99 4.78
C ASP A 717 16.49 2.70 5.60
N ASN A 718 16.54 2.42 6.91
CA ASN A 718 17.47 3.02 7.87
C ASN A 718 18.47 2.01 8.44
N ILE A 719 18.61 0.84 7.81
CA ILE A 719 19.39 -0.28 8.34
C ILE A 719 20.89 0.06 8.40
N ASN A 720 21.35 1.00 7.57
CA ASN A 720 22.74 1.48 7.55
C ASN A 720 22.99 2.69 8.45
N SER A 721 21.94 3.31 9.01
CA SER A 721 22.08 4.51 9.86
C SER A 721 21.84 4.21 11.34
N THR A 722 21.12 3.14 11.66
CA THR A 722 20.65 2.84 13.02
C THR A 722 21.09 1.46 13.48
N ASN A 723 20.97 1.19 14.78
CA ASN A 723 21.07 -0.16 15.33
C ASN A 723 19.84 -1.04 15.06
N ALA A 724 18.90 -0.56 14.22
CA ALA A 724 17.67 -1.26 13.83
C ALA A 724 16.69 -1.56 14.98
N THR A 725 16.77 -0.79 16.08
CA THR A 725 15.87 -0.90 17.23
C THR A 725 15.12 0.42 17.48
N LEU A 726 13.82 0.32 17.76
CA LEU A 726 12.97 1.45 18.13
C LEU A 726 12.60 1.35 19.60
N TYR A 727 12.76 2.45 20.33
CA TYR A 727 12.48 2.54 21.76
C TYR A 727 11.32 3.52 22.02
N PHE A 728 10.29 3.03 22.70
CA PHE A 728 9.08 3.79 23.00
C PHE A 728 8.96 4.01 24.50
N TRP A 729 9.04 5.27 24.93
CA TRP A 729 8.90 5.59 26.34
C TRP A 729 7.47 5.39 26.85
N GLN A 730 7.33 4.56 27.88
CA GLN A 730 6.10 4.35 28.63
C GLN A 730 6.26 4.86 30.06
N HIS A 731 5.27 5.64 30.49
CA HIS A 731 5.20 6.18 31.84
C HIS A 731 3.87 5.77 32.44
N VAL A 732 3.92 4.96 33.48
CA VAL A 732 2.74 4.28 34.02
C VAL A 732 2.26 4.94 35.31
N SER A 733 3.17 5.38 36.17
CA SER A 733 2.79 6.05 37.41
C SER A 733 3.92 6.91 37.98
N GLU A 734 3.62 7.65 39.05
CA GLU A 734 4.60 8.41 39.81
C GLU A 734 4.62 7.96 41.29
N SER A 735 5.78 7.69 41.86
CA SER A 735 6.00 7.44 43.27
C SER A 735 5.70 8.70 44.10
N THR A 736 4.90 8.52 45.16
CA THR A 736 4.44 9.59 46.05
C THR A 736 4.92 9.44 47.49
N VAL A 737 5.85 8.52 47.77
CA VAL A 737 6.22 8.14 49.14
C VAL A 737 6.96 9.25 49.91
N ASP A 738 7.59 10.22 49.22
CA ASP A 738 8.26 11.35 49.86
C ASP A 738 7.91 12.69 49.20
N GLU A 739 7.82 13.78 49.97
CA GLU A 739 7.57 15.15 49.46
C GLU A 739 8.63 15.61 48.42
N GLY A 740 9.80 14.97 48.41
CA GLY A 740 10.89 15.25 47.47
C GLY A 740 10.84 14.48 46.14
N SER A 741 10.03 13.43 46.04
CA SER A 741 9.88 12.59 44.84
C SER A 741 8.55 12.77 44.10
N ALA A 742 7.54 13.38 44.74
CA ALA A 742 6.25 13.66 44.12
C ALA A 742 6.29 14.75 43.03
N GLY A 743 5.40 14.66 42.04
CA GLY A 743 5.16 15.71 41.02
C GLY A 743 6.09 15.63 39.79
N HIS A 744 6.54 16.78 39.26
CA HIS A 744 7.43 16.82 38.07
C HIS A 744 8.87 16.32 38.31
N ASN A 745 9.14 15.70 39.46
CA ASN A 745 10.44 15.23 39.85
C ASN A 745 10.74 13.87 39.20
N PHE A 746 11.86 13.78 38.49
CA PHE A 746 12.27 12.55 37.82
C PHE A 746 12.40 11.34 38.78
N ALA A 747 12.78 11.58 40.03
CA ALA A 747 12.95 10.54 41.05
C ALA A 747 11.64 9.81 41.40
N GLY A 748 10.49 10.36 41.02
CA GLY A 748 9.20 9.72 41.20
C GLY A 748 8.73 8.88 40.01
N TYR A 749 9.30 8.99 38.80
CA TYR A 749 8.70 8.35 37.64
C TYR A 749 8.86 6.82 37.64
N ILE A 750 7.75 6.13 37.41
CA ILE A 750 7.67 4.69 37.21
C ILE A 750 7.37 4.47 35.72
N GLY A 751 8.44 4.21 34.96
CA GLY A 751 8.42 4.16 33.50
C GLY A 751 9.62 3.39 32.94
N GLY A 752 9.56 3.09 31.65
CA GLY A 752 10.63 2.40 30.92
C GLY A 752 10.44 2.44 29.41
N TYR A 753 11.40 1.91 28.68
CA TYR A 753 11.30 1.78 27.22
C TYR A 753 10.73 0.41 26.82
N ALA A 754 9.59 0.45 26.13
CA ALA A 754 9.14 -0.69 25.35
C ALA A 754 9.94 -0.71 24.04
N THR A 755 10.31 -1.90 23.57
CA THR A 755 11.28 -2.06 22.49
C THR A 755 10.65 -2.76 21.31
N ARG A 756 10.99 -2.34 20.09
CA ARG A 756 10.57 -3.02 18.86
C ARG A 756 11.71 -3.16 17.87
N ASN A 757 11.75 -4.30 17.18
CA ASN A 757 12.47 -4.46 15.93
C ASN A 757 11.56 -5.05 14.85
N ILE A 758 12.12 -5.60 13.76
CA ILE A 758 11.31 -6.15 12.66
C ILE A 758 10.43 -7.31 13.14
N SER A 759 10.94 -8.15 14.03
CA SER A 759 10.30 -9.41 14.44
C SER A 759 9.13 -9.22 15.40
N MET A 760 9.31 -8.41 16.45
CA MET A 760 8.32 -8.25 17.51
C MET A 760 8.53 -6.97 18.32
N GLY A 761 7.51 -6.60 19.10
CA GLY A 761 7.61 -5.65 20.19
C GLY A 761 7.56 -6.34 21.55
N VAL A 762 8.28 -5.82 22.53
CA VAL A 762 8.22 -6.22 23.94
C VAL A 762 7.85 -5.05 24.82
N THR A 763 7.10 -5.31 25.89
CA THR A 763 6.75 -4.30 26.89
C THR A 763 7.99 -3.80 27.62
N ALA A 764 7.94 -2.59 28.21
CA ALA A 764 8.98 -2.21 29.16
C ALA A 764 8.84 -3.00 30.48
N ASN A 765 9.76 -2.79 31.43
CA ASN A 765 9.64 -3.37 32.75
C ASN A 765 8.39 -2.83 33.46
N ASP A 766 7.44 -3.71 33.75
CA ASP A 766 6.17 -3.33 34.36
C ASP A 766 6.28 -3.53 35.89
N PRO A 767 5.92 -2.57 36.76
CA PRO A 767 5.51 -2.91 38.11
C PRO A 767 4.35 -3.88 38.01
N SER A 768 4.63 -5.16 38.27
CA SER A 768 3.64 -6.21 38.09
C SER A 768 2.38 -5.80 38.85
N ALA A 769 1.26 -5.68 38.14
CA ALA A 769 -0.04 -5.50 38.75
C ALA A 769 -0.12 -6.48 39.91
N ASN A 770 -0.43 -5.98 41.09
CA ASN A 770 -0.74 -6.85 42.20
C ASN A 770 -1.97 -7.65 41.76
N ALA A 771 -1.79 -8.85 41.17
CA ALA A 771 -2.92 -9.67 40.75
C ALA A 771 -3.82 -9.90 41.99
N PRO A 772 -5.15 -9.93 41.84
CA PRO A 772 -6.04 -10.31 42.93
C PRO A 772 -5.51 -11.57 43.57
N PHE A 773 -5.45 -11.58 44.90
CA PHE A 773 -4.97 -12.75 45.62
C PHE A 773 -5.87 -13.08 46.78
N GLU A 774 -5.85 -14.35 47.12
CA GLU A 774 -6.51 -14.91 48.28
C GLU A 774 -5.62 -16.04 48.79
N TYR A 775 -5.12 -15.88 50.01
CA TYR A 775 -4.52 -16.96 50.76
C TYR A 775 -4.96 -16.88 52.21
N THR A 776 -5.07 -18.03 52.86
CA THR A 776 -5.48 -18.16 54.26
C THR A 776 -4.26 -18.58 55.07
N VAL A 777 -4.09 -17.97 56.24
CA VAL A 777 -3.11 -18.41 57.24
C VAL A 777 -3.88 -18.91 58.45
N GLU A 778 -3.72 -20.20 58.75
CA GLU A 778 -4.29 -20.81 59.94
C GLU A 778 -3.59 -20.26 61.19
N VAL A 779 -4.32 -20.11 62.29
CA VAL A 779 -3.81 -19.39 63.46
C VAL A 779 -2.67 -20.14 64.16
N GLU A 780 -2.61 -21.47 64.01
CA GLU A 780 -1.53 -22.32 64.51
C GLU A 780 -0.20 -22.07 63.79
N ASP A 781 -0.24 -21.48 62.59
CA ASP A 781 0.92 -21.12 61.78
C ASP A 781 1.38 -19.66 62.02
N ALA A 782 0.77 -18.95 62.98
CA ALA A 782 1.17 -17.60 63.33
C ALA A 782 2.60 -17.54 63.93
N ASP A 783 3.38 -16.53 63.54
CA ASP A 783 4.80 -16.39 63.92
C ASP A 783 5.03 -16.25 65.43
N GLU A 784 4.12 -15.56 66.13
CA GLU A 784 4.19 -15.38 67.58
C GLU A 784 2.78 -15.26 68.18
N TYR A 785 2.51 -15.95 69.28
CA TYR A 785 1.22 -15.87 69.96
C TYR A 785 1.35 -16.06 71.48
N ASN A 786 0.45 -15.44 72.23
CA ASN A 786 0.34 -15.57 73.69
C ASN A 786 -1.05 -16.06 74.09
N VAL A 787 -1.40 -17.24 73.59
CA VAL A 787 -2.67 -17.94 73.76
C VAL A 787 -2.45 -19.45 73.70
N SER A 788 -3.45 -20.22 74.10
CA SER A 788 -3.45 -21.68 73.93
C SER A 788 -4.13 -22.04 72.61
N ILE A 789 -3.47 -22.83 71.77
CA ILE A 789 -4.10 -23.49 70.62
C ILE A 789 -4.84 -24.73 71.14
N THR A 790 -6.12 -24.85 70.81
CA THR A 790 -7.00 -25.93 71.27
C THR A 790 -7.90 -26.40 70.15
N GLN A 791 -8.31 -27.66 70.18
CA GLN A 791 -9.23 -28.20 69.18
C GLN A 791 -10.69 -27.85 69.52
N ASP A 792 -11.39 -27.17 68.61
CA ASP A 792 -12.83 -26.90 68.71
C ASP A 792 -13.51 -27.23 67.37
N GLN A 793 -14.55 -28.06 67.40
CA GLN A 793 -15.27 -28.53 66.20
C GLN A 793 -14.37 -29.13 65.08
N ALA A 794 -13.25 -29.77 65.47
CA ALA A 794 -12.23 -30.34 64.59
C ALA A 794 -11.32 -29.33 63.86
N LEU A 795 -11.35 -28.06 64.27
CA LEU A 795 -10.41 -27.02 63.87
C LEU A 795 -9.43 -26.73 65.03
N ASP A 796 -8.20 -26.37 64.71
CA ASP A 796 -7.21 -25.92 65.68
C ASP A 796 -7.32 -24.40 65.84
N VAL A 797 -7.70 -23.94 67.03
CA VAL A 797 -8.09 -22.54 67.23
C VAL A 797 -7.38 -21.88 68.39
N ALA A 798 -7.14 -20.58 68.26
CA ALA A 798 -6.56 -19.72 69.29
C ALA A 798 -7.68 -19.10 70.14
N ASN A 799 -7.79 -19.50 71.41
CA ASN A 799 -8.74 -18.85 72.32
C ASN A 799 -8.14 -17.56 72.93
N MET A 800 -8.59 -16.41 72.43
CA MET A 800 -8.15 -15.08 72.87
C MET A 800 -9.03 -14.51 74.00
N ASN A 801 -9.01 -15.13 75.19
CA ASN A 801 -9.91 -14.79 76.32
C ASN A 801 -9.28 -14.00 77.48
N THR A 802 -8.11 -13.40 77.28
CA THR A 802 -7.49 -12.51 78.29
C THR A 802 -7.09 -11.17 77.68
N ASN A 803 -6.92 -10.13 78.49
CA ASN A 803 -6.47 -8.80 78.03
C ASN A 803 -5.00 -8.76 77.58
N THR A 804 -4.29 -9.89 77.64
CA THR A 804 -2.90 -10.06 77.17
C THR A 804 -2.79 -11.08 76.05
N SER A 805 -3.91 -11.70 75.65
CA SER A 805 -3.95 -12.68 74.57
C SER A 805 -3.66 -11.97 73.25
N PHE A 806 -2.69 -12.45 72.49
CA PHE A 806 -2.41 -11.94 71.15
C PHE A 806 -2.00 -13.05 70.20
N VAL A 807 -2.17 -12.78 68.91
CA VAL A 807 -1.62 -13.54 67.79
C VAL A 807 -0.97 -12.55 66.82
N LYS A 808 0.24 -12.84 66.36
CA LYS A 808 1.04 -12.01 65.47
C LYS A 808 1.40 -12.80 64.21
N PHE A 809 1.17 -12.17 63.07
CA PHE A 809 1.57 -12.61 61.75
C PHE A 809 2.62 -11.62 61.23
N SER A 810 3.80 -12.09 60.89
CA SER A 810 4.96 -11.30 60.52
C SER A 810 5.22 -11.33 59.03
N ASN A 811 5.80 -10.24 58.52
CA ASN A 811 6.25 -10.12 57.13
C ASN A 811 5.15 -10.50 56.10
N ILE A 812 3.96 -9.88 56.23
CA ILE A 812 2.83 -10.19 55.34
C ILE A 812 3.25 -10.01 53.88
N SER A 813 3.20 -11.08 53.10
CA SER A 813 3.80 -11.13 51.76
C SER A 813 3.21 -10.14 50.75
N ARG A 814 1.96 -9.70 50.98
CA ARG A 814 1.21 -8.78 50.12
C ARG A 814 0.30 -7.87 50.96
N GLY A 815 0.25 -6.58 50.63
CA GLY A 815 -0.59 -5.61 51.34
C GLY A 815 -2.08 -5.79 51.04
N LEU A 816 -2.94 -5.25 51.92
CA LEU A 816 -4.40 -5.38 51.84
C LEU A 816 -5.13 -4.22 52.53
N ASP A 817 -6.38 -3.97 52.13
CA ASP A 817 -7.26 -2.96 52.74
C ASP A 817 -8.22 -3.50 53.81
N THR A 818 -8.43 -4.82 53.84
CA THR A 818 -9.42 -5.46 54.71
C THR A 818 -8.84 -6.70 55.37
N LEU A 819 -8.58 -6.62 56.68
CA LEU A 819 -8.16 -7.77 57.46
C LEU A 819 -9.38 -8.62 57.80
N ARG A 820 -9.40 -9.86 57.32
CA ARG A 820 -10.49 -10.82 57.53
C ARG A 820 -10.04 -11.90 58.50
N VAL A 821 -10.89 -12.21 59.46
CA VAL A 821 -10.63 -13.20 60.51
C VAL A 821 -11.80 -14.16 60.54
N VAL A 822 -11.52 -15.46 60.44
CA VAL A 822 -12.51 -16.51 60.70
C VAL A 822 -12.48 -16.81 62.19
N TYR A 823 -13.60 -16.60 62.87
CA TYR A 823 -13.67 -16.76 64.32
C TYR A 823 -15.04 -17.22 64.79
N LYS A 824 -15.07 -17.66 66.04
CA LYS A 824 -16.27 -18.03 66.78
C LYS A 824 -16.33 -17.26 68.10
N SER A 825 -17.49 -16.65 68.37
CA SER A 825 -17.77 -16.00 69.65
C SER A 825 -19.26 -16.04 70.03
N MET A 826 -19.55 -16.10 71.33
CA MET A 826 -20.92 -16.02 71.89
C MET A 826 -21.34 -14.60 72.27
N VAL A 827 -20.39 -13.65 72.33
CA VAL A 827 -20.61 -12.23 72.65
C VAL A 827 -19.66 -11.36 71.80
N ASP A 828 -19.98 -10.08 71.61
CA ASP A 828 -19.10 -9.19 70.84
C ASP A 828 -17.71 -9.11 71.49
N LYS A 829 -16.67 -9.11 70.66
CA LYS A 829 -15.27 -9.12 71.09
C LYS A 829 -14.55 -7.85 70.66
N ASN A 830 -13.83 -7.22 71.61
CA ASN A 830 -12.96 -6.10 71.30
C ASN A 830 -11.52 -6.58 71.03
N ILE A 831 -11.06 -6.37 69.81
CA ILE A 831 -9.70 -6.67 69.37
C ILE A 831 -8.97 -5.37 69.05
N LYS A 832 -7.81 -5.18 69.67
CA LYS A 832 -6.86 -4.13 69.34
C LYS A 832 -5.93 -4.64 68.25
N ILE A 833 -5.82 -3.91 67.14
CA ILE A 833 -4.94 -4.27 66.04
C ILE A 833 -3.70 -3.36 66.04
N LYS A 834 -2.52 -3.98 65.93
CA LYS A 834 -1.25 -3.28 65.69
C LYS A 834 -0.67 -3.67 64.35
N ILE A 835 -0.04 -2.71 63.70
CA ILE A 835 0.76 -2.92 62.49
C ILE A 835 2.14 -2.35 62.77
N ASP A 836 3.19 -3.16 62.61
CA ASP A 836 4.58 -2.79 62.90
C ASP A 836 4.76 -2.20 64.31
N ASN A 837 4.12 -2.85 65.29
CA ASN A 837 4.03 -2.42 66.69
C ASN A 837 3.32 -1.06 66.95
N ALA A 838 2.83 -0.37 65.92
CA ALA A 838 2.03 0.84 66.07
C ALA A 838 0.54 0.50 66.26
N ASP A 839 -0.11 1.17 67.23
CA ASP A 839 -1.52 0.97 67.50
C ASP A 839 -2.40 1.57 66.39
N LYS A 840 -3.25 0.75 65.75
CA LYS A 840 -4.12 1.18 64.65
C LYS A 840 -5.60 1.34 65.04
N GLY A 841 -5.96 0.92 66.25
CA GLY A 841 -7.30 1.13 66.80
C GLY A 841 -7.83 -0.07 67.57
N ASN A 842 -9.04 0.08 68.12
CA ASN A 842 -9.82 -1.00 68.71
C ASN A 842 -11.00 -1.28 67.80
N PHE A 843 -11.20 -2.55 67.45
CA PHE A 843 -12.22 -3.01 66.52
C PHE A 843 -13.11 -4.04 67.21
N VAL A 844 -14.40 -4.03 66.84
CA VAL A 844 -15.41 -4.90 67.45
C VAL A 844 -15.79 -5.99 66.45
N PHE A 845 -15.43 -7.23 66.76
CA PHE A 845 -15.92 -8.41 66.05
C PHE A 845 -17.25 -8.84 66.69
N GLN A 846 -18.33 -8.90 65.90
CA GLN A 846 -19.66 -9.23 66.39
C GLN A 846 -19.74 -10.70 66.84
N HIS A 847 -20.61 -11.05 67.79
CA HIS A 847 -20.85 -12.46 68.09
C HIS A 847 -21.37 -13.25 66.88
N THR A 848 -20.99 -14.52 66.78
CA THR A 848 -21.33 -15.43 65.67
C THR A 848 -22.25 -16.57 66.11
N ASP A 849 -22.92 -16.40 67.27
CA ASP A 849 -23.80 -17.40 67.90
C ASP A 849 -23.17 -18.80 68.05
N GLY A 850 -21.85 -18.87 68.21
CA GLY A 850 -21.11 -20.11 68.45
C GLY A 850 -20.77 -20.92 67.19
N SER A 851 -20.95 -20.35 65.99
CA SER A 851 -20.45 -20.89 64.72
C SER A 851 -19.19 -20.13 64.26
N TYR A 852 -18.34 -20.75 63.44
CA TYR A 852 -17.23 -20.05 62.78
C TYR A 852 -17.77 -19.26 61.60
N ASP A 853 -17.52 -17.95 61.59
CA ASP A 853 -17.93 -17.04 60.53
C ASP A 853 -16.81 -16.01 60.25
N GLU A 854 -16.84 -15.40 59.07
CA GLU A 854 -15.88 -14.37 58.65
C GLU A 854 -16.31 -13.02 59.21
N GLY A 855 -15.46 -12.39 60.01
CA GLY A 855 -15.55 -10.96 60.30
C GLY A 855 -14.39 -10.22 59.65
N TYR A 856 -14.61 -8.95 59.38
CA TYR A 856 -13.63 -8.12 58.72
C TYR A 856 -13.46 -6.77 59.37
N VAL A 857 -12.26 -6.23 59.23
CA VAL A 857 -11.89 -4.89 59.65
C VAL A 857 -11.24 -4.18 58.46
N ILE A 858 -11.76 -3.00 58.12
CA ILE A 858 -11.15 -2.14 57.11
C ILE A 858 -9.93 -1.47 57.75
N ILE A 859 -8.75 -1.87 57.32
CA ILE A 859 -7.47 -1.40 57.87
C ILE A 859 -6.36 -1.61 56.83
N CYS A 860 -5.58 -0.57 56.60
CA CYS A 860 -4.46 -0.58 55.65
C CYS A 860 -3.25 -1.33 56.22
N ILE A 861 -2.81 -2.39 55.55
CA ILE A 861 -1.61 -3.18 55.87
C ILE A 861 -0.70 -3.18 54.64
N GLU A 862 0.54 -2.71 54.80
CA GLU A 862 1.54 -2.68 53.72
C GLU A 862 2.24 -4.05 53.57
N PRO A 863 2.74 -4.41 52.38
CA PRO A 863 3.59 -5.61 52.23
C PRO A 863 4.81 -5.53 53.14
N GLY A 864 5.17 -6.65 53.76
CA GLY A 864 6.27 -6.76 54.72
C GLY A 864 5.93 -6.32 56.15
N SER A 865 4.74 -5.75 56.40
CA SER A 865 4.32 -5.36 57.75
C SER A 865 4.05 -6.57 58.65
N ASP A 866 4.21 -6.36 59.96
CA ASP A 866 3.79 -7.26 61.02
C ASP A 866 2.38 -6.90 61.52
N VAL A 867 1.42 -7.82 61.48
CA VAL A 867 0.05 -7.63 61.97
C VAL A 867 -0.15 -8.37 63.29
N THR A 868 -0.56 -7.66 64.35
CA THR A 868 -0.87 -8.27 65.65
C THR A 868 -2.31 -8.02 66.07
N LEU A 869 -3.06 -9.09 66.28
CA LEU A 869 -4.39 -9.09 66.91
C LEU A 869 -4.21 -9.26 68.42
N THR A 870 -4.64 -8.29 69.23
CA THR A 870 -4.57 -8.36 70.70
C THR A 870 -5.96 -8.24 71.31
N SER A 871 -6.34 -9.15 72.20
CA SER A 871 -7.62 -9.07 72.90
C SER A 871 -7.61 -7.93 73.93
N ASN A 872 -8.70 -7.17 73.98
CA ASN A 872 -8.87 -6.04 74.90
C ASN A 872 -9.92 -6.31 76.01
N ASP A 873 -10.49 -7.51 76.04
CA ASP A 873 -11.41 -7.97 77.08
C ASP A 873 -11.20 -9.48 77.39
N THR A 874 -12.00 -10.02 78.31
CA THR A 874 -11.87 -11.41 78.79
C THR A 874 -12.92 -12.37 78.24
N ASN A 875 -13.69 -11.97 77.22
CA ASN A 875 -14.69 -12.86 76.61
C ASN A 875 -14.01 -13.94 75.75
N ASP A 876 -14.58 -15.13 75.62
CA ASP A 876 -14.01 -16.15 74.72
C ASP A 876 -14.10 -15.70 73.25
N PHE A 877 -13.01 -15.88 72.51
CA PHE A 877 -12.91 -15.55 71.09
C PHE A 877 -11.98 -16.55 70.44
N PHE A 878 -12.56 -17.52 69.74
CA PHE A 878 -11.81 -18.60 69.10
C PHE A 878 -11.51 -18.18 67.68
N VAL A 879 -10.26 -17.82 67.40
CA VAL A 879 -9.78 -17.50 66.05
C VAL A 879 -9.31 -18.79 65.39
N ASP A 880 -9.78 -19.05 64.18
CA ASP A 880 -9.39 -20.19 63.35
C ASP A 880 -8.31 -19.79 62.36
N SER A 881 -8.61 -18.79 61.52
CA SER A 881 -7.68 -18.31 60.50
C SER A 881 -7.81 -16.83 60.20
N VAL A 882 -6.80 -16.29 59.52
CA VAL A 882 -6.81 -14.96 58.93
C VAL A 882 -6.76 -15.11 57.42
N ILE A 883 -7.72 -14.49 56.73
CA ILE A 883 -7.81 -14.51 55.27
C ILE A 883 -7.18 -13.23 54.73
N PHE A 884 -6.11 -13.39 53.94
CA PHE A 884 -5.46 -12.32 53.22
C PHE A 884 -6.01 -12.29 51.81
N LYS A 885 -6.97 -11.38 51.59
CA LYS A 885 -7.69 -11.25 50.33
C LYS A 885 -7.79 -9.79 49.91
N ASP A 886 -7.35 -9.52 48.69
CA ASP A 886 -7.41 -8.19 48.08
C ASP A 886 -7.72 -8.31 46.58
N ASP A 887 -8.34 -7.30 46.01
CA ASP A 887 -8.65 -7.24 44.57
C ASP A 887 -7.45 -6.80 43.73
N GLY A 888 -6.29 -6.64 44.37
CA GLY A 888 -5.06 -6.18 43.73
C GLY A 888 -4.85 -4.67 43.85
N LYS A 889 -5.79 -3.95 44.46
CA LYS A 889 -5.81 -2.49 44.57
C LYS A 889 -5.92 -2.07 46.03
N ILE A 890 -4.77 -1.74 46.62
CA ILE A 890 -4.71 -1.20 47.98
C ILE A 890 -5.10 0.30 47.95
N VAL A 891 -6.29 0.64 48.44
CA VAL A 891 -6.91 1.99 48.51
C VAL A 891 -6.09 2.99 49.33
N CYS A 892 -5.23 2.52 50.24
CA CYS A 892 -4.30 3.39 50.96
C CYS A 892 -2.99 3.71 50.20
N ALA A 893 -2.77 3.16 49.00
CA ALA A 893 -1.77 3.70 48.07
C ALA A 893 -2.31 5.01 47.46
N PRO A 894 -1.55 6.13 47.52
CA PRO A 894 -1.99 7.40 46.94
C PRO A 894 -2.26 7.28 45.43
N SER A 895 -3.35 7.89 44.97
CA SER A 895 -3.77 7.82 43.57
C SER A 895 -2.83 8.58 42.64
N THR A 896 -2.28 7.88 41.64
CA THR A 896 -1.40 8.39 40.56
C THR A 896 -2.11 8.46 39.20
N GLY A 897 -3.40 8.82 39.16
CA GLY A 897 -4.14 8.88 37.89
C GLY A 897 -5.18 7.77 37.66
N GLY A 898 -5.76 7.23 38.73
CA GLY A 898 -6.90 6.32 38.68
C GLY A 898 -6.50 4.86 38.43
N SER A 899 -7.04 3.94 39.23
CA SER A 899 -6.75 2.50 39.19
C SER A 899 -7.25 1.77 37.93
N GLN A 900 -7.72 2.50 36.92
CA GLN A 900 -8.12 1.97 35.61
C GLN A 900 -6.95 1.98 34.60
N TYR A 901 -5.91 2.79 34.83
CA TYR A 901 -4.82 3.01 33.86
C TYR A 901 -3.45 2.51 34.38
N ALA A 902 -3.46 1.76 35.49
CA ALA A 902 -2.26 1.33 36.19
C ALA A 902 -1.58 0.07 35.62
N ASP A 903 -2.22 -0.68 34.71
CA ASP A 903 -1.90 -2.11 34.57
C ASP A 903 -1.72 -2.65 33.14
N SER A 904 -1.07 -1.93 32.22
CA SER A 904 -0.37 -2.65 31.14
C SER A 904 0.63 -1.76 30.41
N TYR A 905 1.92 -1.98 30.66
CA TYR A 905 2.89 -1.65 29.62
C TYR A 905 2.45 -2.35 28.32
N THR A 906 2.37 -1.59 27.23
CA THR A 906 1.85 -2.09 25.96
C THR A 906 3.01 -2.34 25.01
N ALA A 907 3.04 -3.49 24.34
CA ALA A 907 4.08 -3.74 23.36
C ALA A 907 3.86 -2.82 22.13
N PRO A 908 4.90 -2.19 21.57
CA PRO A 908 4.81 -1.51 20.28
C PRO A 908 4.41 -2.47 19.17
N GLU A 909 3.48 -2.06 18.32
CA GLU A 909 2.92 -2.85 17.22
C GLU A 909 3.67 -2.64 15.88
N PRO A 910 3.45 -3.48 14.85
CA PRO A 910 4.17 -3.42 13.56
C PRO A 910 4.05 -2.10 12.79
N TYR A 911 3.07 -1.27 13.14
CA TYR A 911 2.85 0.03 12.52
C TYR A 911 2.82 1.14 13.57
N ILE A 912 3.58 2.20 13.30
CA ILE A 912 3.70 3.36 14.17
C ILE A 912 2.53 4.30 13.89
N ALA A 913 1.71 4.56 14.93
CA ALA A 913 0.56 5.45 14.85
C ALA A 913 0.92 6.88 14.42
N ILE A 914 -0.08 7.63 13.93
CA ILE A 914 0.09 9.00 13.42
C ILE A 914 0.68 9.90 14.51
N GLY A 915 1.81 10.55 14.23
CA GLY A 915 2.45 11.46 15.18
C GLY A 915 3.03 10.78 16.44
N GLN A 916 3.12 9.45 16.52
CA GLN A 916 3.79 8.76 17.64
C GLN A 916 5.31 9.01 17.61
N GLY A 917 5.86 9.51 18.71
CA GLY A 917 7.31 9.71 18.87
C GLY A 917 8.01 8.48 19.43
N PHE A 918 9.25 8.24 19.02
CA PHE A 918 10.10 7.13 19.45
C PHE A 918 11.57 7.48 19.32
N PHE A 919 12.42 6.80 20.08
CA PHE A 919 13.87 6.92 19.94
C PHE A 919 14.42 5.87 18.99
N VAL A 920 15.42 6.29 18.22
CA VAL A 920 16.36 5.43 17.52
C VAL A 920 17.77 5.69 18.02
N GLN A 921 18.66 4.74 17.83
CA GLN A 921 20.09 4.91 18.10
C GLN A 921 20.88 4.71 16.81
N GLY A 922 21.89 5.57 16.58
CA GLY A 922 22.84 5.39 15.51
C GLY A 922 23.65 4.10 15.71
N ASP A 923 24.04 3.45 14.62
CA ASP A 923 24.84 2.23 14.74
C ASP A 923 26.22 2.49 15.38
N ALA A 924 26.92 1.41 15.75
CA ALA A 924 28.16 1.52 16.50
C ALA A 924 29.33 2.09 15.69
N THR A 925 29.22 2.20 14.35
CA THR A 925 30.32 2.61 13.47
C THR A 925 30.33 4.11 13.22
N ASP A 926 29.23 4.65 12.69
CA ASP A 926 29.17 6.01 12.17
C ASP A 926 27.77 6.64 12.22
N GLY A 927 26.72 5.83 12.33
CA GLY A 927 25.35 6.31 12.23
C GLY A 927 25.01 6.79 10.82
N GLY A 928 24.08 7.75 10.67
CA GLY A 928 23.70 8.26 9.36
C GLY A 928 22.44 9.14 9.35
N PRO A 929 22.02 9.64 8.17
CA PRO A 929 20.74 10.32 8.04
C PRO A 929 19.58 9.35 8.28
N ILE A 930 18.51 9.83 8.92
CA ILE A 930 17.27 9.06 9.05
C ILE A 930 16.37 9.42 7.87
N VAL A 931 15.96 8.40 7.11
CA VAL A 931 15.21 8.49 5.86
C VAL A 931 13.73 8.22 6.11
N PHE A 932 12.90 9.15 5.68
CA PHE A 932 11.45 9.01 5.57
C PHE A 932 11.04 9.02 4.09
N ASN A 933 10.15 8.12 3.70
CA ASN A 933 9.63 8.08 2.33
C ASN A 933 8.18 7.59 2.31
N ASN A 934 7.51 7.84 1.19
CA ASN A 934 6.12 7.44 1.03
C ASN A 934 5.92 5.91 1.10
N SER A 935 6.91 5.10 0.70
CA SER A 935 6.84 3.63 0.78
C SER A 935 6.74 3.05 2.19
N GLN A 936 7.00 3.86 3.21
CA GLN A 936 6.81 3.48 4.60
C GLN A 936 5.36 3.60 5.07
N ARG A 937 4.46 4.22 4.30
CA ARG A 937 3.07 4.49 4.72
C ARG A 937 2.18 3.27 4.51
N GLU A 938 1.32 3.03 5.48
CA GLU A 938 0.32 1.96 5.40
C GLU A 938 -1.01 2.40 6.02
N PHE A 939 -2.11 1.95 5.44
CA PHE A 939 -3.43 2.13 6.04
C PHE A 939 -3.65 1.07 7.12
N LYS A 940 -3.44 1.46 8.38
CA LYS A 940 -3.70 0.62 9.57
C LYS A 940 -4.39 1.42 10.65
N THR A 941 -5.63 1.07 10.95
CA THR A 941 -6.42 1.76 11.97
C THR A 941 -6.00 1.28 13.37
N GLU A 942 -6.00 2.18 14.34
CA GLU A 942 -5.55 1.85 15.71
C GLU A 942 -6.44 0.79 16.40
N GLY A 943 -7.72 0.70 15.99
CA GLY A 943 -8.67 -0.30 16.53
C GLY A 943 -8.44 -1.74 16.08
N THR A 944 -7.59 -1.99 15.07
CA THR A 944 -7.25 -3.35 14.60
C THR A 944 -6.14 -4.01 15.42
N GLY A 945 -5.48 -3.25 16.30
CA GLY A 945 -4.37 -3.71 17.14
C GLY A 945 -3.06 -3.98 16.41
N SER A 946 -2.98 -3.76 15.08
CA SER A 946 -1.71 -3.76 14.34
C SER A 946 -0.99 -2.39 14.39
N SER A 947 -1.69 -1.33 14.81
CA SER A 947 -1.15 0.01 15.03
C SER A 947 -1.64 0.47 16.39
N VAL A 948 -0.74 0.94 17.26
CA VAL A 948 -1.12 1.43 18.58
C VAL A 948 -0.37 2.71 18.86
N PHE A 949 -1.10 3.76 19.20
CA PHE A 949 -0.52 4.88 19.94
C PHE A 949 -0.30 4.37 21.36
N LEU A 950 0.95 4.27 21.84
CA LEU A 950 1.32 3.62 23.11
C LEU A 950 0.85 4.37 24.37
N ARG A 951 -0.16 5.22 24.21
CA ARG A 951 -0.79 6.08 25.20
C ARG A 951 -2.31 6.11 25.01
N GLY A 952 -2.84 5.26 24.12
CA GLY A 952 -4.25 4.94 23.92
C GLY A 952 -4.65 3.65 24.67
N GLU A 953 -5.94 3.33 24.74
CA GLU A 953 -6.40 2.02 25.23
C GLU A 953 -6.12 0.94 24.17
N SER A 954 -5.59 -0.21 24.59
CA SER A 954 -5.32 -1.35 23.70
C SER A 954 -6.61 -2.11 23.38
N ALA A 955 -6.95 -2.21 22.09
CA ALA A 955 -7.90 -3.21 21.59
C ALA A 955 -7.18 -4.55 21.38
N LYS A 956 -7.92 -5.67 21.39
CA LYS A 956 -7.34 -6.99 21.08
C LYS A 956 -6.76 -6.98 19.66
N SER A 957 -5.52 -7.44 19.51
CA SER A 957 -4.83 -7.53 18.23
C SER A 957 -5.45 -8.60 17.34
N ASP A 958 -5.93 -8.19 16.16
CA ASP A 958 -6.08 -9.06 14.99
C ASP A 958 -4.85 -8.81 14.10
N GLU A 959 -3.74 -9.52 14.37
CA GLU A 959 -2.56 -9.45 13.51
C GLU A 959 -2.82 -10.23 12.22
N THR A 960 -3.25 -9.53 11.17
CA THR A 960 -3.32 -10.07 9.80
C THR A 960 -2.28 -9.39 8.90
N THR A 961 -1.00 -9.60 9.16
CA THR A 961 0.07 -9.16 8.25
C THR A 961 1.08 -10.26 8.00
N GLY A 962 1.31 -10.55 6.72
CA GLY A 962 1.98 -11.74 6.18
C GLY A 962 3.48 -11.87 6.42
N PHE A 963 3.95 -11.61 7.64
CA PHE A 963 5.29 -11.94 8.11
C PHE A 963 5.19 -12.85 9.33
N GLU A 964 5.05 -14.16 9.09
CA GLU A 964 4.82 -15.18 10.11
C GLU A 964 6.16 -15.77 10.58
N LEU A 965 6.86 -15.08 11.48
CA LEU A 965 8.01 -15.66 12.18
C LEU A 965 7.57 -16.36 13.47
N PRO A 966 8.03 -17.59 13.75
CA PRO A 966 7.88 -18.21 15.06
C PRO A 966 8.52 -17.33 16.15
N ILE A 967 7.75 -17.00 17.19
CA ILE A 967 8.22 -16.16 18.30
C ILE A 967 7.80 -16.70 19.67
N ILE A 968 8.63 -16.44 20.68
CA ILE A 968 8.33 -16.65 22.11
C ILE A 968 8.70 -15.38 22.86
N LYS A 969 7.77 -14.87 23.68
CA LYS A 969 8.04 -13.85 24.69
C LYS A 969 8.00 -14.50 26.08
N LEU A 970 9.06 -14.33 26.84
CA LEU A 970 9.18 -14.79 28.22
C LEU A 970 8.98 -13.62 29.18
N GLY A 971 8.28 -13.89 30.27
CA GLY A 971 8.10 -12.97 31.39
C GLY A 971 8.81 -13.48 32.63
N MET A 972 9.53 -12.61 33.34
CA MET A 972 10.07 -12.89 34.68
C MET A 972 9.42 -11.98 35.72
N ASN A 973 8.72 -12.59 36.68
CA ASN A 973 8.26 -11.92 37.89
C ASN A 973 9.33 -11.99 38.98
N TYR A 974 9.66 -10.85 39.56
CA TYR A 974 10.67 -10.73 40.62
C TYR A 974 10.38 -9.53 41.52
N GLN A 975 11.07 -9.46 42.67
CA GLN A 975 10.99 -8.31 43.56
C GLN A 975 12.26 -7.46 43.48
N ASP A 976 12.10 -6.15 43.31
CA ASP A 976 13.21 -5.21 43.31
C ASP A 976 13.80 -4.98 44.72
N ASP A 977 14.78 -4.09 44.81
CA ASP A 977 15.47 -3.74 46.05
C ASP A 977 14.61 -2.99 47.06
N GLN A 978 13.49 -2.40 46.61
CA GLN A 978 12.53 -1.65 47.42
C GLN A 978 11.33 -2.50 47.85
N GLY A 979 11.24 -3.74 47.38
CA GLY A 979 10.11 -4.63 47.68
C GLY A 979 8.98 -4.57 46.64
N THR A 980 9.14 -3.81 45.56
CA THR A 980 8.19 -3.71 44.45
C THR A 980 8.26 -4.99 43.62
N ASN A 981 7.10 -5.58 43.31
CA ASN A 981 7.05 -6.67 42.35
C ASN A 981 7.11 -6.09 40.94
N LEU A 982 8.00 -6.63 40.10
CA LEU A 982 8.23 -6.23 38.73
C LEU A 982 8.07 -7.44 37.80
N HIS A 983 7.69 -7.16 36.56
CA HIS A 983 7.56 -8.10 35.47
C HIS A 983 8.40 -7.62 34.27
N ARG A 984 9.46 -8.38 33.96
CA ARG A 984 10.30 -8.13 32.78
C ARG A 984 9.86 -9.04 31.64
N GLN A 985 9.65 -8.48 30.45
CA GLN A 985 9.42 -9.24 29.24
C GLN A 985 10.65 -9.22 28.32
N ILE A 986 11.01 -10.36 27.74
CA ILE A 986 12.04 -10.52 26.70
C ILE A 986 11.51 -11.41 25.56
N GLY A 987 12.00 -11.23 24.34
CA GLY A 987 11.48 -11.92 23.15
C GLY A 987 12.55 -12.66 22.34
N ALA A 988 12.20 -13.79 21.74
CA ALA A 988 13.04 -14.54 20.82
C ALA A 988 12.26 -14.94 19.56
N SER A 989 12.82 -14.65 18.39
CA SER A 989 12.33 -15.08 17.08
C SER A 989 13.22 -16.19 16.51
N PHE A 990 12.64 -17.11 15.73
CA PHE A 990 13.36 -18.31 15.26
C PHE A 990 13.34 -18.37 13.74
N HIS A 991 14.52 -18.38 13.11
CA HIS A 991 14.67 -18.52 11.67
C HIS A 991 15.95 -19.27 11.31
N SER A 992 15.91 -20.11 10.27
CA SER A 992 17.03 -20.99 9.91
C SER A 992 18.29 -20.26 9.42
N SER A 993 18.17 -18.99 9.01
CA SER A 993 19.32 -18.15 8.61
C SER A 993 20.02 -17.45 9.77
N ASN A 994 19.40 -17.37 10.94
CA ASN A 994 19.92 -16.62 12.08
C ASN A 994 20.93 -17.46 12.86
N SER A 995 21.67 -16.81 13.76
CA SER A 995 22.69 -17.45 14.59
C SER A 995 22.70 -16.90 16.03
N PHE A 996 23.76 -17.17 16.79
CA PHE A 996 24.02 -16.46 18.06
C PHE A 996 24.96 -15.26 17.87
N ALA A 997 25.30 -14.90 16.63
CA ALA A 997 25.93 -13.62 16.32
C ALA A 997 24.85 -12.53 16.25
N PHE A 998 25.26 -11.26 16.40
CA PHE A 998 24.33 -10.14 16.32
C PHE A 998 23.64 -10.04 14.95
N GLU A 999 22.33 -10.30 14.92
CA GLU A 999 21.45 -10.23 13.76
C GLU A 999 20.78 -8.86 13.68
N LYS A 1000 21.39 -7.90 12.97
CA LYS A 1000 20.89 -6.52 12.84
C LYS A 1000 19.46 -6.50 12.30
N GLY A 1001 18.53 -5.92 13.06
CA GLY A 1001 17.09 -5.87 12.75
C GLY A 1001 16.24 -6.94 13.43
N TYR A 1002 16.87 -7.97 13.99
CA TYR A 1002 16.23 -9.05 14.76
C TYR A 1002 16.71 -9.13 16.21
N ASP A 1003 17.91 -8.63 16.48
CA ASP A 1003 18.44 -8.43 17.82
C ASP A 1003 18.28 -6.98 18.29
N SER A 1004 17.87 -6.80 19.54
CA SER A 1004 17.75 -5.51 20.20
C SER A 1004 18.43 -5.56 21.56
N GLU A 1005 19.46 -4.73 21.72
CA GLU A 1005 20.21 -4.60 22.97
C GLU A 1005 19.30 -4.11 24.10
N MET A 1006 19.54 -4.64 25.30
CA MET A 1006 18.90 -4.21 26.53
C MET A 1006 19.37 -2.79 26.89
N TYR A 1007 18.48 -1.81 26.75
CA TYR A 1007 18.83 -0.39 26.96
C TYR A 1007 19.01 -0.02 28.44
N ASP A 1008 18.15 -0.53 29.34
CA ASP A 1008 18.17 -0.25 30.78
C ASP A 1008 18.14 -1.57 31.59
N THR A 1009 19.29 -1.98 32.13
CA THR A 1009 19.40 -3.14 33.04
C THR A 1009 19.21 -2.73 34.50
N ASN A 1010 18.27 -3.36 35.21
CA ASN A 1010 18.06 -3.17 36.63
C ASN A 1010 19.03 -4.02 37.47
N THR A 1011 19.08 -3.77 38.79
CA THR A 1011 19.94 -4.50 39.72
C THR A 1011 19.54 -5.97 39.88
N THR A 1012 18.25 -6.27 39.73
CA THR A 1012 17.71 -7.62 39.51
C THR A 1012 17.02 -7.61 38.15
N ASP A 1013 17.39 -8.53 37.26
CA ASP A 1013 16.91 -8.55 35.87
C ASP A 1013 17.18 -9.89 35.17
N PHE A 1014 16.60 -10.09 33.99
CA PHE A 1014 16.98 -11.18 33.09
C PHE A 1014 16.94 -10.77 31.62
N TYR A 1015 17.80 -11.38 30.81
CA TYR A 1015 17.91 -11.11 29.38
C TYR A 1015 18.62 -12.25 28.64
N TRP A 1016 18.57 -12.20 27.31
CA TRP A 1016 19.32 -13.13 26.46
C TRP A 1016 20.80 -12.77 26.45
N LYS A 1017 21.66 -13.77 26.61
CA LYS A 1017 23.12 -13.57 26.72
C LYS A 1017 23.86 -14.63 25.92
N PHE A 1018 24.51 -14.23 24.82
CA PHE A 1018 25.17 -15.20 23.94
C PHE A 1018 26.66 -15.41 24.26
N PRO A 1019 27.19 -16.62 24.01
CA PRO A 1019 28.59 -16.91 24.26
C PRO A 1019 29.52 -16.03 23.43
N ASN A 1020 30.50 -15.39 24.09
CA ASN A 1020 31.46 -14.44 23.49
C ASN A 1020 30.86 -13.10 23.05
N ASP A 1021 29.65 -12.78 23.51
CA ASP A 1021 29.08 -11.44 23.37
C ASP A 1021 29.06 -10.71 24.73
N GLU A 1022 29.53 -9.46 24.76
CA GLU A 1022 29.50 -8.63 25.97
C GLU A 1022 28.14 -7.96 26.20
N LEU A 1023 27.28 -7.90 25.18
CA LEU A 1023 25.95 -7.29 25.25
C LEU A 1023 24.89 -8.26 25.79
N GLY A 1024 23.80 -7.71 26.32
CA GLY A 1024 22.60 -8.45 26.70
C GLY A 1024 21.42 -7.98 25.84
N TYR A 1025 20.51 -8.88 25.47
CA TYR A 1025 19.44 -8.59 24.52
C TYR A 1025 18.05 -8.73 25.14
N VAL A 1026 17.18 -7.76 24.84
CA VAL A 1026 15.76 -7.80 25.21
C VAL A 1026 14.91 -8.47 24.12
N ILE A 1027 15.32 -8.38 22.86
CA ILE A 1027 14.77 -9.15 21.74
C ILE A 1027 15.94 -9.81 21.01
N THR A 1028 15.78 -11.06 20.60
CA THR A 1028 16.77 -11.75 19.76
C THR A 1028 16.17 -12.52 18.59
N GLY A 1029 16.92 -12.66 17.50
CA GLY A 1029 16.68 -13.63 16.43
C GLY A 1029 17.71 -14.75 16.46
N VAL A 1030 17.27 -15.99 16.68
CA VAL A 1030 18.13 -17.18 16.77
C VAL A 1030 17.75 -18.23 15.73
N GLN A 1031 18.53 -19.31 15.65
CA GLN A 1031 18.32 -20.42 14.71
C GLN A 1031 16.90 -21.02 14.82
N GLU A 1032 16.49 -21.79 13.81
CA GLU A 1032 15.24 -22.54 13.84
C GLU A 1032 15.12 -23.46 15.07
N ILE A 1033 13.89 -23.64 15.55
CA ILE A 1033 13.60 -24.50 16.71
C ILE A 1033 14.02 -25.94 16.40
N SER A 1034 14.85 -26.50 17.27
CA SER A 1034 15.29 -27.89 17.20
C SER A 1034 15.51 -28.46 18.59
N ASN A 1035 15.58 -29.78 18.69
CA ASN A 1035 15.83 -30.47 19.96
C ASN A 1035 17.20 -30.15 20.57
N ASP A 1036 18.15 -29.69 19.77
CA ASP A 1036 19.51 -29.34 20.20
C ASP A 1036 19.65 -27.84 20.52
N LEU A 1037 18.63 -27.01 20.23
CA LEU A 1037 18.66 -25.58 20.48
C LEU A 1037 18.49 -25.28 21.97
N GLU A 1038 19.50 -24.63 22.55
CA GLU A 1038 19.47 -24.05 23.89
C GLU A 1038 19.75 -22.55 23.81
N VAL A 1039 18.74 -21.72 24.03
CA VAL A 1039 18.90 -20.25 24.00
C VAL A 1039 19.31 -19.76 25.39
N PRO A 1040 20.51 -19.19 25.58
CA PRO A 1040 20.99 -18.88 26.93
C PRO A 1040 20.39 -17.61 27.55
N LEU A 1041 20.10 -17.71 28.85
CA LEU A 1041 19.55 -16.64 29.68
C LEU A 1041 20.56 -16.26 30.77
N GLU A 1042 20.78 -14.96 30.94
CA GLU A 1042 21.48 -14.43 32.11
C GLU A 1042 20.46 -13.87 33.10
N VAL A 1043 20.55 -14.32 34.36
CA VAL A 1043 19.72 -13.82 35.47
C VAL A 1043 20.62 -13.10 36.47
N ILE A 1044 20.27 -11.86 36.82
CA ILE A 1044 20.95 -11.08 37.86
C ILE A 1044 20.02 -10.98 39.06
N MET A 1045 20.53 -11.31 40.25
CA MET A 1045 19.84 -11.19 41.52
C MET A 1045 20.62 -10.26 42.46
N ASN A 1046 20.07 -9.11 42.82
CA ASN A 1046 20.73 -8.21 43.79
C ASN A 1046 20.51 -8.63 45.26
N LYS A 1047 19.48 -9.42 45.53
CA LYS A 1047 19.18 -9.99 46.85
C LYS A 1047 18.72 -11.44 46.70
N ASN A 1048 18.78 -12.19 47.80
CA ASN A 1048 18.18 -13.52 47.84
C ASN A 1048 16.68 -13.40 47.65
N GLY A 1049 16.10 -14.17 46.75
CA GLY A 1049 14.70 -14.01 46.39
C GLY A 1049 14.19 -15.11 45.47
N LEU A 1050 12.87 -15.11 45.32
CA LEU A 1050 12.17 -15.98 44.40
C LEU A 1050 11.99 -15.26 43.07
N ILE A 1051 12.21 -15.98 41.97
CA ILE A 1051 11.83 -15.56 40.62
C ILE A 1051 10.90 -16.59 40.00
N THR A 1052 10.03 -16.10 39.12
CA THR A 1052 9.09 -16.93 38.38
C THR A 1052 9.16 -16.57 36.90
N ILE A 1053 9.50 -17.53 36.05
CA ILE A 1053 9.58 -17.36 34.59
C ILE A 1053 8.37 -18.03 33.92
N THR A 1054 7.69 -17.30 33.04
CA THR A 1054 6.50 -17.74 32.28
C THR A 1054 6.64 -17.43 30.80
N ILE A 1055 5.78 -18.02 29.98
CA ILE A 1055 5.54 -17.56 28.61
C ILE A 1055 4.44 -16.50 28.65
N ASP A 1056 4.74 -15.30 28.18
CA ASP A 1056 3.73 -14.24 28.05
C ASP A 1056 3.01 -14.32 26.71
N GLU A 1057 3.74 -14.68 25.65
CA GLU A 1057 3.21 -14.80 24.30
C GLU A 1057 3.98 -15.86 23.52
N MET A 1058 3.27 -16.66 22.73
CA MET A 1058 3.86 -17.59 21.77
C MET A 1058 3.00 -17.58 20.50
N LYS A 1059 3.63 -17.34 19.35
CA LYS A 1059 2.95 -17.30 18.05
C LYS A 1059 3.71 -18.15 17.04
N TYR A 1060 2.96 -18.77 16.14
CA TYR A 1060 3.45 -19.61 15.04
C TYR A 1060 4.37 -20.78 15.48
N ILE A 1061 4.20 -21.25 16.71
CA ILE A 1061 4.87 -22.42 17.27
C ILE A 1061 3.80 -23.42 17.70
N ASN A 1062 3.62 -24.48 16.91
CA ASN A 1062 2.54 -25.44 17.12
C ASN A 1062 3.07 -26.74 17.75
N ASN A 1063 2.42 -27.20 18.81
CA ASN A 1063 2.66 -28.50 19.47
C ASN A 1063 4.11 -28.74 19.95
N GLN A 1064 4.82 -27.68 20.35
CA GLN A 1064 6.18 -27.78 20.88
C GLN A 1064 6.18 -27.50 22.39
N ASP A 1065 6.70 -28.45 23.16
CA ASP A 1065 6.94 -28.23 24.59
C ASP A 1065 8.17 -27.32 24.77
N VAL A 1066 8.04 -26.37 25.70
CA VAL A 1066 9.05 -25.35 25.99
C VAL A 1066 9.40 -25.42 27.47
N PHE A 1067 10.70 -25.40 27.76
CA PHE A 1067 11.24 -25.61 29.09
C PHE A 1067 12.27 -24.54 29.47
N ILE A 1068 12.36 -24.21 30.75
CA ILE A 1068 13.57 -23.62 31.33
C ILE A 1068 14.42 -24.74 31.90
N LYS A 1069 15.65 -24.87 31.40
CA LYS A 1069 16.62 -25.85 31.87
C LYS A 1069 17.63 -25.18 32.80
N ASP A 1070 17.79 -25.72 34.02
CA ASP A 1070 18.86 -25.34 34.94
C ASP A 1070 20.06 -26.27 34.71
N LYS A 1071 21.13 -25.75 34.10
CA LYS A 1071 22.36 -26.48 33.80
C LYS A 1071 23.13 -26.91 35.05
N LEU A 1072 22.89 -26.28 36.20
CA LEU A 1072 23.53 -26.66 37.47
C LEU A 1072 22.92 -27.95 38.04
N THR A 1073 21.59 -28.08 38.02
CA THR A 1073 20.88 -29.26 38.56
C THR A 1073 20.63 -30.33 37.49
N GLY A 1074 20.59 -29.93 36.21
CA GLY A 1074 20.17 -30.76 35.08
C GLY A 1074 18.65 -30.87 34.94
N GLU A 1075 17.87 -30.19 35.77
CA GLU A 1075 16.40 -30.25 35.75
C GLU A 1075 15.81 -29.31 34.69
N THR A 1076 14.71 -29.74 34.08
CA THR A 1076 13.91 -28.95 33.14
C THR A 1076 12.51 -28.72 33.70
N GLN A 1077 12.05 -27.46 33.76
CA GLN A 1077 10.69 -27.11 34.12
C GLN A 1077 9.93 -26.66 32.87
N GLN A 1078 8.85 -27.36 32.52
CA GLN A 1078 7.98 -27.01 31.39
C GLN A 1078 7.20 -25.72 31.71
N ILE A 1079 7.11 -24.80 30.74
CA ILE A 1079 6.52 -23.47 30.94
C ILE A 1079 5.36 -23.13 29.99
N ASN A 1080 4.87 -24.08 29.19
CA ASN A 1080 3.73 -23.85 28.27
C ASN A 1080 2.46 -23.37 29.02
N ASP A 1081 2.09 -24.07 30.09
CA ASP A 1081 0.90 -23.77 30.93
C ASP A 1081 1.25 -23.64 32.42
N LYS A 1082 2.54 -23.50 32.73
CA LYS A 1082 3.09 -23.46 34.09
C LYS A 1082 4.20 -22.42 34.17
N SER A 1083 4.66 -22.14 35.37
CA SER A 1083 5.80 -21.26 35.59
C SER A 1083 7.01 -22.05 36.08
N ALA A 1084 8.20 -21.65 35.64
CA ALA A 1084 9.44 -22.13 36.22
C ALA A 1084 9.80 -21.27 37.43
N VAL A 1085 9.87 -21.87 38.62
CA VAL A 1085 10.08 -21.15 39.88
C VAL A 1085 11.46 -21.49 40.43
N TYR A 1086 12.22 -20.45 40.80
CA TYR A 1086 13.56 -20.61 41.36
C TYR A 1086 13.76 -19.70 42.58
N GLN A 1087 14.24 -20.29 43.67
CA GLN A 1087 14.80 -19.54 44.80
C GLN A 1087 16.30 -19.36 44.54
N LEU A 1088 16.73 -18.10 44.37
CA LEU A 1088 18.11 -17.76 44.02
C LEU A 1088 18.76 -16.90 45.11
N GLU A 1089 20.03 -17.17 45.36
CA GLU A 1089 20.88 -16.30 46.16
C GLU A 1089 21.32 -15.08 45.33
N LYS A 1090 21.75 -14.01 46.01
CA LYS A 1090 22.37 -12.84 45.36
C LYS A 1090 23.54 -13.28 44.47
N GLY A 1091 23.54 -12.87 43.21
CA GLY A 1091 24.59 -13.18 42.24
C GLY A 1091 24.15 -12.98 40.79
N THR A 1092 25.08 -13.22 39.87
CA THR A 1092 24.84 -13.23 38.42
C THR A 1092 24.98 -14.66 37.91
N TYR A 1093 24.01 -15.11 37.12
CA TYR A 1093 23.89 -16.48 36.60
C TYR A 1093 23.96 -16.48 35.06
N THR A 1094 25.16 -16.38 34.50
CA THR A 1094 25.41 -16.19 33.04
C THR A 1094 25.18 -17.43 32.17
N ASP A 1095 25.43 -18.63 32.69
CA ASP A 1095 25.39 -19.90 31.92
C ASP A 1095 24.52 -20.98 32.57
N ARG A 1096 23.67 -20.58 33.51
CA ARG A 1096 22.88 -21.52 34.31
C ARG A 1096 21.55 -21.86 33.66
N PHE A 1097 20.84 -20.86 33.15
CA PHE A 1097 19.48 -21.04 32.63
C PHE A 1097 19.48 -20.95 31.11
N VAL A 1098 18.74 -21.84 30.47
CA VAL A 1098 18.50 -21.78 29.02
C VAL A 1098 17.04 -22.08 28.71
N LEU A 1099 16.52 -21.46 27.66
CA LEU A 1099 15.30 -21.91 26.99
C LEU A 1099 15.63 -23.17 26.19
N SER A 1100 14.87 -24.26 26.42
CA SER A 1100 15.08 -25.57 25.82
C SER A 1100 13.78 -26.12 25.24
N PHE A 1101 13.88 -26.97 24.23
CA PHE A 1101 12.77 -27.61 23.54
C PHE A 1101 12.69 -29.12 23.78
N VAL A 1102 13.49 -29.62 24.74
CA VAL A 1102 13.53 -31.02 25.15
C VAL A 1102 13.44 -31.15 26.67
N GLU A 1103 12.63 -32.10 27.11
CA GLU A 1103 12.59 -32.56 28.50
C GLU A 1103 13.84 -33.41 28.80
N ASN A 1104 14.68 -32.96 29.73
CA ASN A 1104 15.76 -33.79 30.25
C ASN A 1104 15.33 -34.31 31.62
N SER A 1105 14.66 -35.46 31.64
CA SER A 1105 14.54 -36.24 32.86
C SER A 1105 15.89 -36.91 33.14
N THR A 1106 16.42 -36.73 34.35
CA THR A 1106 17.45 -37.65 34.82
C THR A 1106 16.84 -39.05 34.79
N LEU A 1107 17.50 -40.00 34.10
CA LEU A 1107 17.10 -41.41 34.04
C LEU A 1107 17.10 -42.01 35.46
N GLY A 1108 16.00 -41.84 36.17
CA GLY A 1108 15.69 -42.52 37.42
C GLY A 1108 15.24 -43.94 37.12
N VAL A 1109 16.07 -44.90 37.45
CA VAL A 1109 15.75 -46.33 37.36
C VAL A 1109 14.53 -46.63 38.25
N ASP A 1110 13.49 -47.22 37.66
CA ASP A 1110 12.32 -47.90 38.27
C ASP A 1110 12.17 -47.77 39.79
N ASP A 1111 11.25 -46.92 40.30
CA ASP A 1111 10.93 -46.92 41.73
C ASP A 1111 9.58 -46.23 42.09
N ASN A 1112 8.46 -46.74 41.57
CA ASN A 1112 7.10 -46.33 41.98
C ASN A 1112 6.73 -46.73 43.44
N ILE A 1113 7.71 -47.09 44.28
CA ILE A 1113 7.57 -47.43 45.71
C ILE A 1113 8.38 -46.47 46.60
N ASN A 1114 9.30 -45.66 46.05
CA ASN A 1114 10.23 -44.87 46.87
C ASN A 1114 9.81 -43.41 47.13
N GLU A 1115 8.83 -42.82 46.43
CA GLU A 1115 8.45 -41.41 46.64
C GLU A 1115 7.96 -41.10 48.07
N GLU A 1116 7.11 -41.94 48.67
CA GLU A 1116 6.69 -41.76 50.07
C GLU A 1116 7.86 -41.89 51.05
N LEU A 1117 8.80 -42.82 50.79
CA LEU A 1117 9.97 -43.01 51.63
C LEU A 1117 11.00 -41.89 51.48
N GLN A 1118 11.09 -41.23 50.31
CA GLN A 1118 11.98 -40.09 50.09
C GLN A 1118 11.53 -38.85 50.88
N LYS A 1119 10.22 -38.70 51.10
CA LYS A 1119 9.64 -37.61 51.90
C LYS A 1119 9.74 -37.86 53.41
N THR A 1120 9.74 -39.13 53.83
CA THR A 1120 9.64 -39.50 55.26
C THR A 1120 10.97 -39.96 55.89
N ILE A 1121 11.95 -40.40 55.09
CA ILE A 1121 13.29 -40.78 55.54
C ILE A 1121 14.35 -39.87 54.92
N ALA A 1122 14.97 -39.01 55.74
CA ALA A 1122 16.15 -38.22 55.36
C ALA A 1122 17.42 -38.81 55.98
N VAL A 1123 18.51 -38.81 55.23
CA VAL A 1123 19.82 -39.32 55.66
C VAL A 1123 20.89 -38.32 55.30
N PHE A 1124 21.64 -37.85 56.29
CA PHE A 1124 22.77 -36.94 56.09
C PHE A 1124 23.89 -37.24 57.10
N MET A 1125 25.05 -36.62 56.87
CA MET A 1125 26.22 -36.79 57.71
C MET A 1125 26.41 -35.55 58.60
N ASP A 1126 26.51 -35.75 59.91
CA ASP A 1126 27.01 -34.74 60.84
C ASP A 1126 28.55 -34.88 60.89
N ASN A 1127 29.22 -34.16 59.98
CA ASN A 1127 30.68 -34.24 59.82
C ASN A 1127 31.42 -33.77 61.09
N ALA A 1128 30.87 -32.84 61.87
CA ALA A 1128 31.49 -32.33 63.09
C ALA A 1128 31.57 -33.42 64.18
N ASN A 1129 30.53 -34.24 64.30
CA ASN A 1129 30.45 -35.31 65.32
C ASN A 1129 30.80 -36.71 64.78
N LYS A 1130 31.00 -36.86 63.46
CA LYS A 1130 31.25 -38.15 62.77
C LYS A 1130 30.12 -39.16 62.94
N GLU A 1131 28.88 -38.67 62.94
CA GLU A 1131 27.66 -39.48 63.04
C GLU A 1131 26.81 -39.35 61.77
N MET A 1132 26.30 -40.48 61.30
CA MET A 1132 25.26 -40.49 60.26
C MET A 1132 23.91 -40.30 60.95
N VAL A 1133 23.18 -39.28 60.54
CA VAL A 1133 21.86 -38.95 61.07
C VAL A 1133 20.80 -39.48 60.11
N ILE A 1134 19.84 -40.23 60.66
CA ILE A 1134 18.66 -40.71 59.95
C ILE A 1134 17.45 -40.10 60.61
N GLN A 1135 16.80 -39.17 59.91
CA GLN A 1135 15.51 -38.63 60.31
C GLN A 1135 14.40 -39.49 59.73
N ASN A 1136 13.49 -39.91 60.59
CA ASN A 1136 12.40 -40.84 60.31
C ASN A 1136 11.09 -40.17 60.74
N LEU A 1137 10.61 -39.27 59.90
CA LEU A 1137 9.54 -38.32 60.21
C LEU A 1137 8.21 -39.02 60.56
N ASP A 1138 8.02 -40.26 60.10
CA ASP A 1138 6.82 -41.08 60.33
C ASP A 1138 7.03 -42.22 61.34
N ASN A 1139 8.14 -42.24 62.08
CA ASN A 1139 8.49 -43.30 63.04
C ASN A 1139 8.41 -44.73 62.44
N LEU A 1140 8.76 -44.89 61.16
CA LEU A 1140 8.79 -46.18 60.47
C LEU A 1140 9.73 -47.17 61.18
N GLU A 1141 9.44 -48.46 61.10
CA GLU A 1141 10.30 -49.48 61.68
C GLU A 1141 11.56 -49.66 60.81
N ILE A 1142 12.72 -49.18 61.28
CA ILE A 1142 13.99 -49.33 60.58
C ILE A 1142 14.64 -50.66 60.94
N THR A 1143 14.51 -51.63 60.04
CA THR A 1143 15.04 -52.99 60.24
C THR A 1143 16.57 -53.04 60.21
N LYS A 1144 17.20 -52.31 59.28
CA LYS A 1144 18.67 -52.18 59.17
C LYS A 1144 19.08 -50.98 58.31
N VAL A 1145 20.28 -50.50 58.56
CA VAL A 1145 20.98 -49.48 57.74
C VAL A 1145 22.30 -50.08 57.29
N GLN A 1146 22.64 -49.93 56.01
CA GLN A 1146 23.88 -50.43 55.42
C GLN A 1146 24.61 -49.30 54.71
N LEU A 1147 25.92 -49.19 54.92
CA LEU A 1147 26.77 -48.22 54.25
C LEU A 1147 27.71 -48.95 53.28
N PHE A 1148 27.85 -48.43 52.07
CA PHE A 1148 28.70 -48.96 51.01
C PHE A 1148 29.65 -47.88 50.50
N ASN A 1149 30.89 -48.24 50.15
CA ASN A 1149 31.78 -47.35 49.41
C ASN A 1149 31.35 -47.25 47.93
N ILE A 1150 31.96 -46.34 47.17
CA ILE A 1150 31.65 -46.14 45.74
C ILE A 1150 31.90 -47.38 44.86
N LEU A 1151 32.68 -48.35 45.32
CA LEU A 1151 32.93 -49.62 44.64
C LEU A 1151 31.85 -50.68 44.96
N GLY A 1152 30.80 -50.30 45.71
CA GLY A 1152 29.71 -51.20 46.12
C GLY A 1152 30.10 -52.15 47.26
N GLN A 1153 31.24 -51.97 47.90
CA GLN A 1153 31.66 -52.79 49.05
C GLN A 1153 31.01 -52.26 50.33
N LYS A 1154 30.39 -53.14 51.11
CA LYS A 1154 29.74 -52.77 52.38
C LYS A 1154 30.79 -52.44 53.45
N VAL A 1155 30.75 -51.23 53.96
CA VAL A 1155 31.73 -50.71 54.95
C VAL A 1155 31.18 -50.69 56.38
N ALA A 1156 29.87 -50.54 56.57
CA ALA A 1156 29.24 -50.56 57.90
C ALA A 1156 27.78 -51.04 57.83
N GLN A 1157 27.24 -51.49 58.96
CA GLN A 1157 25.84 -51.91 59.07
C GLN A 1157 25.34 -51.81 60.51
N TRP A 1158 24.15 -51.23 60.68
CA TRP A 1158 23.43 -51.12 61.95
C TRP A 1158 22.09 -51.86 61.84
N LYS A 1159 21.67 -52.51 62.92
CA LYS A 1159 20.46 -53.36 63.00
C LYS A 1159 19.71 -53.07 64.30
N ASN A 1160 18.42 -53.36 64.32
CA ASN A 1160 17.54 -53.19 65.49
C ASN A 1160 17.52 -51.75 66.00
N LEU A 1161 17.35 -50.78 65.09
CA LEU A 1161 17.20 -49.38 65.46
C LEU A 1161 15.84 -49.14 66.12
N GLU A 1162 15.78 -48.19 67.06
CA GLU A 1162 14.52 -47.79 67.67
C GLU A 1162 13.68 -47.01 66.65
N SER A 1163 12.37 -47.27 66.61
CA SER A 1163 11.41 -46.49 65.82
C SER A 1163 11.17 -45.13 66.50
N LYS A 1164 12.08 -44.21 66.26
CA LYS A 1164 12.05 -42.83 66.79
C LYS A 1164 12.37 -41.83 65.68
N PRO A 1165 12.01 -40.54 65.86
CA PRO A 1165 12.12 -39.54 64.82
C PRO A 1165 13.54 -39.30 64.31
N GLU A 1166 14.56 -39.61 65.13
CA GLU A 1166 15.96 -39.47 64.77
C GLU A 1166 16.80 -40.61 65.32
N ASN A 1167 17.59 -41.24 64.45
CA ASN A 1167 18.62 -42.20 64.82
C ASN A 1167 19.99 -41.67 64.40
N ARG A 1168 20.91 -41.53 65.35
CA ARG A 1168 22.31 -41.15 65.11
C ARG A 1168 23.22 -42.36 65.20
N LEU A 1169 24.03 -42.57 64.17
CA LEU A 1169 24.87 -43.75 63.99
C LEU A 1169 26.34 -43.37 63.87
N GLU A 1170 27.18 -43.78 64.82
CA GLU A 1170 28.62 -43.51 64.77
C GLU A 1170 29.31 -44.14 63.56
N THR A 1171 30.11 -43.36 62.83
CA THR A 1171 30.80 -43.80 61.59
C THR A 1171 32.34 -43.83 61.72
N LYS A 1172 32.85 -44.32 62.86
CA LYS A 1172 34.27 -44.29 63.19
C LYS A 1172 35.15 -44.97 62.12
N ASN A 1173 36.21 -44.28 61.69
CA ASN A 1173 37.27 -44.72 60.75
C ASN A 1173 36.89 -44.83 59.27
N LEU A 1174 35.93 -44.06 58.79
CA LEU A 1174 35.67 -43.90 57.35
C LEU A 1174 36.59 -42.82 56.76
N VAL A 1175 37.06 -43.05 55.53
CA VAL A 1175 37.88 -42.09 54.78
C VAL A 1175 36.98 -41.10 54.03
N ASN A 1176 37.51 -39.90 53.75
CA ASN A 1176 36.78 -38.81 53.08
C ASN A 1176 36.45 -39.19 51.63
N GLN A 1177 35.20 -39.56 51.38
CA GLN A 1177 34.68 -39.91 50.06
C GLN A 1177 33.15 -40.01 50.12
N ILE A 1178 32.54 -40.23 48.95
CA ILE A 1178 31.11 -40.52 48.85
C ILE A 1178 30.85 -41.97 49.30
N TYR A 1179 29.77 -42.16 50.05
CA TYR A 1179 29.24 -43.47 50.42
C TYR A 1179 27.76 -43.57 50.02
N ILE A 1180 27.29 -44.79 49.79
CA ILE A 1180 25.88 -45.11 49.53
C ILE A 1180 25.29 -45.72 50.79
N VAL A 1181 24.28 -45.07 51.36
CA VAL A 1181 23.51 -45.54 52.50
C VAL A 1181 22.24 -46.21 51.99
N ASN A 1182 22.00 -47.45 52.40
CA ASN A 1182 20.74 -48.14 52.18
C ASN A 1182 20.02 -48.28 53.53
N VAL A 1183 18.87 -47.63 53.67
CA VAL A 1183 17.98 -47.73 54.83
C VAL A 1183 16.82 -48.66 54.47
N TYR A 1184 16.60 -49.69 55.28
CA TYR A 1184 15.53 -50.67 55.06
C TYR A 1184 14.48 -50.50 56.15
N THR A 1185 13.27 -50.14 55.75
CA THR A 1185 12.11 -49.97 56.64
C THR A 1185 11.10 -51.10 56.45
N ASN A 1186 10.06 -51.14 57.28
CA ASN A 1186 8.89 -51.99 57.06
C ASN A 1186 8.06 -51.60 55.81
N LYS A 1187 8.36 -50.46 55.17
CA LYS A 1187 7.65 -49.94 53.99
C LYS A 1187 8.46 -50.04 52.70
N GLY A 1188 9.76 -50.30 52.76
CA GLY A 1188 10.61 -50.45 51.58
C GLY A 1188 12.08 -50.16 51.85
N LYS A 1189 12.87 -49.96 50.79
CA LYS A 1189 14.29 -49.68 50.88
C LYS A 1189 14.59 -48.37 50.16
N ILE A 1190 15.16 -47.41 50.86
CA ILE A 1190 15.68 -46.17 50.27
C ILE A 1190 17.21 -46.20 50.22
N SER A 1191 17.76 -45.70 49.12
CA SER A 1191 19.21 -45.59 48.90
C SER A 1191 19.58 -44.11 48.73
N LYS A 1192 20.46 -43.57 49.58
CA LYS A 1192 20.91 -42.17 49.54
C LYS A 1192 22.44 -42.11 49.42
N LYS A 1193 22.96 -41.15 48.67
CA LYS A 1193 24.38 -40.84 48.63
C LYS A 1193 24.67 -39.81 49.73
N ILE A 1194 25.72 -40.04 50.52
CA ILE A 1194 26.22 -39.07 51.49
C ILE A 1194 27.70 -38.82 51.26
N VAL A 1195 28.14 -37.61 51.55
CA VAL A 1195 29.56 -37.23 51.57
C VAL A 1195 30.02 -37.29 53.03
N ILE A 1196 31.15 -37.95 53.29
CA ILE A 1196 31.84 -37.91 54.57
C ILE A 1196 33.12 -37.11 54.39
N GLU A 1197 33.32 -36.08 55.22
CA GLU A 1197 34.45 -35.15 55.18
C GLU A 1197 35.38 -35.23 56.40
#